data_AF-A0A7X8VRI1-F1
#
_entry.id   AF-A0A7X8VRI1-F1
#
_cell.length_a   1.000
_cell.length_b   1.000
_cell.length_c   1.000
_cell.angle_alpha   90.00
_cell.angle_beta   90.00
_cell.angle_gamma   90.00
#
_symmetry.space_group_name_H-M   'P 1'
#
loop_
_entity.id
_entity.type
_entity.pdbx_description
1 polymer ?
#
loop_
_entity_poly.entity_id
_entity_poly.type
_entity_poly.pdbx_seq_one_letter_code
_entity_poly.pdbx_strand_id
1 'polypeptide(L)'
;NQQTIAGDELPEPIQIQIGSAEQPLVGVPVFFRLTSDSDKARLSENRVLTNNRGIASTRLVTSSGYTGKHELFAEIGERDGQGAYQFRAIPISAMSLSWTTLLIDVLGGLALFIYGMMMMSEGLQLIAGNRLKNILQMFTGNRISAVLAGLGVTALIQSSSACTVMVVGFVNAGLLNLSQAIGVIFGASIGTTVTAQMVSFKLETLALPAICVGVIVLLIAKRSNSRGIAYTILGFGILFFGMMLMSDKMRAISDFPSFKAAFQHFDCRPVAGGSLPLIPVFGAIMVGIVMTVIVQSSSATVGIAIALAQSGLLNFYTAVPLVLGCNIGTTVTGLLASMKASRVARQAALSATVFKILAVSAMILLFYLPWNGVPCFMRLIDLITSGNVFAEHPENIGRHVANAHTVFSLVAVLLFMPFIGTIAWLAGAVLPAGKGAADALSRICHMEHNLLNAPSAALDHTISALVKMCAVSVEASRDAVTAFVNMDLGMEEKINAQEAMIDLAQHDIIDYLIKLTRRNLSEQQSIFIPVMMHCVNDIERIGDRAINIFELVKNLEATSSDFSPRALLEIKEIELNLSKTGQLLIDAINETDYTMIEKVIKNCGEISMLAGRFEYNHEVRLRSKDCSVENGVIYVELLANLDRISAHLLNVAERAQDIFRHRLAFRHDEKGRTDI
;
A
#
# COMPACT_ATOMS: atom_id res chain seq x y z
N ASN A 1 19.98 37.99 24.50
CA ASN A 1 19.75 37.46 23.14
C ASN A 1 18.42 37.95 22.64
N GLN A 2 18.45 38.77 21.58
CA GLN A 2 17.26 39.31 20.95
C GLN A 2 17.10 38.71 19.54
N GLN A 3 15.86 38.66 19.04
CA GLN A 3 15.54 38.21 17.69
C GLN A 3 14.77 39.31 16.95
N THR A 4 14.99 39.43 15.64
CA THR A 4 14.23 40.33 14.75
C THR A 4 13.99 39.68 13.39
N ILE A 5 13.12 40.27 12.56
CA ILE A 5 12.92 39.87 11.17
C ILE A 5 14.09 40.42 10.33
N ALA A 6 14.60 39.62 9.40
CA ALA A 6 15.72 40.05 8.56
C ALA A 6 15.34 41.30 7.74
N GLY A 7 16.12 42.36 7.89
CA GLY A 7 15.84 43.69 7.31
C GLY A 7 15.37 44.72 8.34
N ASP A 8 14.95 44.27 9.54
CA ASP A 8 14.50 45.15 10.61
C ASP A 8 15.63 45.43 11.63
N GLU A 9 15.43 46.49 12.42
CA GLU A 9 16.22 46.77 13.62
C GLU A 9 15.88 45.78 14.75
N LEU A 10 16.81 45.57 15.68
CA LEU A 10 16.49 44.86 16.91
C LEU A 10 15.39 45.58 17.73
N PRO A 11 14.48 44.84 18.40
CA PRO A 11 13.41 45.44 19.19
C PRO A 11 13.90 46.35 20.32
N GLU A 12 15.01 45.99 20.96
CA GLU A 12 15.65 46.79 21.99
C GLU A 12 17.10 47.11 21.59
N PRO A 13 17.59 48.33 21.86
CA PRO A 13 18.98 48.67 21.62
C PRO A 13 19.90 47.78 22.47
N ILE A 14 21.07 47.46 21.94
CA ILE A 14 22.12 46.76 22.67
C ILE A 14 22.70 47.75 23.67
N GLN A 15 22.59 47.45 24.96
CA GLN A 15 23.05 48.33 26.04
C GLN A 15 24.11 47.65 26.90
N ILE A 16 25.10 48.43 27.32
CA ILE A 16 26.12 48.01 28.29
C ILE A 16 26.21 49.07 29.36
N GLN A 17 26.11 48.62 30.62
CA GLN A 17 26.30 49.46 31.79
C GLN A 17 27.72 49.30 32.32
N ILE A 18 28.39 50.42 32.56
CA ILE A 18 29.74 50.49 33.12
C ILE A 18 29.67 51.19 34.48
N GLY A 19 30.14 50.51 35.52
CA GLY A 19 29.96 50.90 36.92
C GLY A 19 28.71 50.26 37.56
N SER A 20 28.42 50.63 38.81
CA SER A 20 27.21 50.19 39.50
C SER A 20 26.08 51.21 39.32
N ALA A 21 24.82 50.81 39.60
CA ALA A 21 23.70 51.75 39.57
C ALA A 21 23.87 52.95 40.53
N GLU A 22 24.69 52.77 41.57
CA GLU A 22 25.00 53.78 42.59
C GLU A 22 26.25 54.61 42.23
N GLN A 23 27.15 54.08 41.38
CA GLN A 23 28.36 54.75 40.89
C GLN A 23 28.55 54.51 39.37
N PRO A 24 27.80 55.22 38.52
CA PRO A 24 27.92 55.09 37.08
C PRO A 24 29.19 55.78 36.56
N LEU A 25 29.92 55.12 35.65
CA LEU A 25 31.07 55.72 34.97
C LEU A 25 30.61 56.41 33.68
N VAL A 26 30.62 57.75 33.69
CA VAL A 26 30.14 58.62 32.59
C VAL A 26 31.27 58.97 31.63
N GLY A 27 31.00 58.97 30.33
CA GLY A 27 31.96 59.36 29.30
C GLY A 27 33.01 58.30 28.93
N VAL A 28 32.82 57.04 29.36
CA VAL A 28 33.69 55.92 28.98
C VAL A 28 33.38 55.49 27.54
N PRO A 29 34.37 55.40 26.63
CA PRO A 29 34.15 54.95 25.27
C PRO A 29 33.95 53.43 25.21
N VAL A 30 32.84 53.02 24.59
CA VAL A 30 32.52 51.63 24.26
C VAL A 30 32.54 51.47 22.75
N PHE A 31 33.33 50.51 22.27
CA PHE A 31 33.41 50.17 20.85
C PHE A 31 32.61 48.90 20.59
N PHE A 32 31.56 49.02 19.79
CA PHE A 32 30.79 47.87 19.33
C PHE A 32 31.34 47.39 18.00
N ARG A 33 31.68 46.10 17.92
CA ARG A 33 32.21 45.44 16.72
C ARG A 33 31.38 44.22 16.39
N LEU A 34 31.04 44.06 15.12
CA LEU A 34 30.42 42.84 14.59
C LEU A 34 31.52 41.84 14.25
N THR A 35 31.31 40.58 14.66
CA THR A 35 32.16 39.44 14.27
C THR A 35 31.73 38.85 12.93
N SER A 36 30.45 39.04 12.56
CA SER A 36 29.90 38.64 11.27
C SER A 36 30.28 39.63 10.16
N ASP A 37 30.33 39.14 8.91
CA ASP A 37 30.58 39.97 7.72
C ASP A 37 29.71 41.24 7.74
N SER A 38 30.32 42.39 7.40
CA SER A 38 29.66 43.70 7.34
C SER A 38 28.42 43.73 6.44
N ASP A 39 28.28 42.76 5.54
CA ASP A 39 27.15 42.65 4.60
C ASP A 39 25.89 42.02 5.24
N LYS A 40 26.02 41.44 6.44
CA LYS A 40 24.94 40.69 7.12
C LYS A 40 24.18 41.53 8.16
N ALA A 41 24.84 42.51 8.76
CA ALA A 41 24.23 43.46 9.67
C ALA A 41 25.11 44.71 9.82
N ARG A 42 24.49 45.82 10.22
CA ARG A 42 25.16 47.09 10.46
C ARG A 42 24.77 47.66 11.82
N LEU A 43 25.75 48.21 12.51
CA LEU A 43 25.54 48.97 13.73
C LEU A 43 25.23 50.44 13.39
N SER A 44 24.31 51.04 14.14
CA SER A 44 24.01 52.47 14.03
C SER A 44 25.22 53.32 14.41
N GLU A 45 25.91 52.93 15.49
CA GLU A 45 27.13 53.56 15.97
C GLU A 45 28.13 52.50 16.46
N ASN A 46 29.36 52.56 15.94
CA ASN A 46 30.45 51.65 16.34
C ASN A 46 31.20 52.12 17.59
N ARG A 47 31.04 53.40 17.98
CA ARG A 47 31.67 54.00 19.15
C ARG A 47 30.65 54.88 19.86
N VAL A 48 30.31 54.51 21.09
CA VAL A 48 29.32 55.22 21.92
C VAL A 48 29.95 55.57 23.26
N LEU A 49 29.70 56.77 23.76
CA LEU A 49 30.12 57.19 25.10
C LEU A 49 29.03 56.85 26.12
N THR A 50 29.39 56.40 27.32
CA THR A 50 28.42 56.15 28.38
C THR A 50 27.72 57.44 28.82
N ASN A 51 26.39 57.38 28.96
CA ASN A 51 25.56 58.49 29.42
C ASN A 51 25.66 58.72 30.94
N ASN A 52 24.87 59.64 31.50
CA ASN A 52 24.85 59.98 32.93
C ASN A 52 24.47 58.82 33.87
N ARG A 53 23.97 57.70 33.33
CA ARG A 53 23.67 56.46 34.05
C ARG A 53 24.73 55.37 33.82
N GLY A 54 25.83 55.70 33.15
CA GLY A 54 26.91 54.76 32.82
C GLY A 54 26.54 53.81 31.67
N ILE A 55 25.51 54.11 30.88
CA ILE A 55 25.01 53.21 29.83
C ILE A 55 25.47 53.70 28.46
N ALA A 56 26.08 52.81 27.67
CA ALA A 56 26.33 52.98 26.25
C ALA A 56 25.36 52.09 25.45
N SER A 57 24.73 52.64 24.41
CA SER A 57 23.71 51.94 23.62
C SER A 57 23.95 52.05 22.12
N THR A 58 23.85 50.95 21.39
CA THR A 58 23.87 50.93 19.91
C THR A 58 22.70 50.12 19.37
N ARG A 59 22.27 50.40 18.14
CA ARG A 59 21.24 49.60 17.44
C ARG A 59 21.89 48.73 16.39
N LEU A 60 21.37 47.51 16.27
CA LEU A 60 21.74 46.59 15.20
C LEU A 60 20.62 46.56 14.15
N VAL A 61 20.97 46.90 12.93
CA VAL A 61 20.11 46.78 11.74
C VAL A 61 20.55 45.55 10.97
N THR A 62 19.65 44.61 10.74
CA THR A 62 19.97 43.36 10.05
C THR A 62 19.78 43.51 8.54
N SER A 63 20.58 42.84 7.71
CA SER A 63 20.38 42.90 6.26
C SER A 63 19.20 42.02 5.81
N SER A 64 18.55 42.43 4.72
CA SER A 64 17.42 41.70 4.16
C SER A 64 17.86 40.32 3.67
N GLY A 65 17.15 39.26 4.07
CA GLY A 65 17.33 37.90 3.54
C GLY A 65 18.33 37.01 4.31
N TYR A 66 19.09 37.53 5.28
CA TYR A 66 19.98 36.71 6.09
C TYR A 66 19.26 36.10 7.30
N THR A 67 19.34 34.76 7.43
CA THR A 67 18.87 34.03 8.61
C THR A 67 20.05 33.47 9.38
N GLY A 68 20.20 33.85 10.66
CA GLY A 68 21.29 33.33 11.48
C GLY A 68 21.57 34.16 12.73
N LYS A 69 22.65 33.78 13.43
CA LYS A 69 23.18 34.51 14.60
C LYS A 69 24.18 35.57 14.16
N HIS A 70 24.07 36.75 14.75
CA HIS A 70 25.04 37.83 14.69
C HIS A 70 25.73 37.90 16.04
N GLU A 71 27.05 37.74 16.03
CA GLU A 71 27.87 37.92 17.22
C GLU A 71 28.47 39.31 17.19
N LEU A 72 28.36 40.00 18.33
CA LEU A 72 28.91 41.31 18.55
C LEU A 72 29.81 41.28 19.77
N PHE A 73 30.93 41.98 19.68
CA PHE A 73 31.79 42.28 20.81
C PHE A 73 31.63 43.74 21.16
N ALA A 74 31.43 44.00 22.43
CA ALA A 74 31.68 45.32 22.96
C ALA A 74 33.02 45.35 23.66
N GLU A 75 33.88 46.25 23.22
CA GLU A 75 35.20 46.53 23.72
C GLU A 75 35.12 47.83 24.54
N ILE A 76 35.24 47.70 25.87
CA ILE A 76 35.31 48.85 26.77
C ILE A 76 36.75 49.38 26.75
N GLY A 77 36.97 50.67 26.53
CA GLY A 77 38.31 51.26 26.61
C GLY A 77 38.56 51.90 27.97
N GLU A 78 39.33 51.26 28.85
CA GLU A 78 39.79 51.86 30.10
C GLU A 78 41.18 52.47 29.93
N ARG A 79 41.35 53.75 30.28
CA ARG A 79 42.61 54.49 30.11
C ARG A 79 43.50 54.19 31.32
N ASP A 80 44.46 53.29 31.18
CA ASP A 80 45.47 53.09 32.24
C ASP A 80 46.30 54.38 32.42
N GLY A 81 46.86 54.60 33.60
CA GLY A 81 47.69 55.75 33.97
C GLY A 81 48.94 55.96 33.09
N GLN A 82 49.19 55.06 32.12
CA GLN A 82 50.24 55.13 31.10
C GLN A 82 49.73 55.23 29.65
N GLY A 83 48.41 55.38 29.43
CA GLY A 83 47.83 55.65 28.10
C GLY A 83 47.46 54.43 27.25
N ALA A 84 47.47 53.21 27.81
CA ALA A 84 47.01 51.99 27.14
C ALA A 84 45.53 51.69 27.45
N TYR A 85 44.79 51.19 26.45
CA TYR A 85 43.40 50.76 26.60
C TYR A 85 43.33 49.27 26.98
N GLN A 86 42.71 48.92 28.11
CA GLN A 86 42.34 47.53 28.40
C GLN A 86 40.97 47.23 27.81
N PHE A 87 40.87 46.17 27.00
CA PHE A 87 39.64 45.77 26.31
C PHE A 87 39.05 44.51 26.96
N ARG A 88 37.82 44.61 27.47
CA ARG A 88 37.02 43.44 27.85
C ARG A 88 35.94 43.23 26.78
N ALA A 89 36.04 42.13 26.03
CA ALA A 89 35.06 41.76 25.02
C ALA A 89 33.84 41.10 25.68
N ILE A 90 32.68 41.73 25.59
CA ILE A 90 31.40 41.14 26.01
C ILE A 90 30.71 40.58 24.77
N PRO A 91 30.55 39.24 24.64
CA PRO A 91 29.84 38.65 23.52
C PRO A 91 28.34 38.90 23.65
N ILE A 92 27.75 39.46 22.62
CA ILE A 92 26.31 39.70 22.50
C ILE A 92 25.83 38.97 21.26
N SER A 93 24.82 38.11 21.41
CA SER A 93 24.21 37.40 20.29
C SER A 93 22.85 38.00 19.95
N ALA A 94 22.70 38.37 18.68
CA ALA A 94 21.46 38.79 18.07
C ALA A 94 21.08 37.82 16.94
N MET A 95 19.81 37.72 16.60
CA MET A 95 19.30 36.75 15.64
C MET A 95 18.38 37.42 14.63
N SER A 96 18.55 37.11 13.34
CA SER A 96 17.66 37.58 12.26
C SER A 96 16.98 36.41 11.57
N LEU A 97 15.70 36.54 11.24
CA LEU A 97 14.92 35.50 10.55
C LEU A 97 14.34 36.02 9.24
N SER A 98 14.69 35.38 8.12
CA SER A 98 14.06 35.63 6.82
C SER A 98 13.08 34.51 6.51
N TRP A 99 11.78 34.81 6.67
CA TRP A 99 10.70 33.85 6.45
C TRP A 99 10.65 33.29 5.03
N THR A 100 10.93 34.11 4.02
CA THR A 100 10.86 33.71 2.61
C THR A 100 11.93 32.68 2.27
N THR A 101 13.19 32.95 2.62
CA THR A 101 14.30 32.02 2.40
C THR A 101 14.13 30.73 3.20
N LEU A 102 13.65 30.84 4.45
CA LEU A 102 13.39 29.69 5.31
C LEU A 102 12.31 28.79 4.72
N LEU A 103 11.18 29.36 4.27
CA LEU A 103 10.10 28.59 3.66
C LEU A 103 10.54 27.95 2.35
N ILE A 104 11.24 28.67 1.48
CA ILE A 104 11.71 28.15 0.20
C ILE A 104 12.69 26.99 0.42
N ASP A 105 13.68 27.15 1.30
CA ASP A 105 14.71 26.12 1.53
C ASP A 105 14.11 24.87 2.22
N VAL A 106 13.24 25.06 3.21
CA VAL A 106 12.62 23.94 3.94
C VAL A 106 11.60 23.21 3.07
N LEU A 107 10.70 23.92 2.38
CA LEU A 107 9.71 23.30 1.51
C LEU A 107 10.35 22.73 0.24
N GLY A 108 11.36 23.41 -0.31
CA GLY A 108 12.13 22.93 -1.46
C GLY A 108 12.94 21.67 -1.11
N GLY A 109 13.63 21.67 0.03
CA GLY A 109 14.32 20.49 0.54
C GLY A 109 13.36 19.33 0.84
N LEU A 110 12.19 19.62 1.41
CA LEU A 110 11.12 18.64 1.64
C LEU A 110 10.57 18.07 0.32
N ALA A 111 10.33 18.91 -0.68
CA ALA A 111 9.86 18.48 -1.99
C ALA A 111 10.88 17.56 -2.69
N LEU A 112 12.17 17.93 -2.66
CA LEU A 112 13.26 17.08 -3.15
C LEU A 112 13.34 15.77 -2.37
N PHE A 113 13.21 15.82 -1.04
CA PHE A 113 13.18 14.62 -0.20
C PHE A 113 12.06 13.65 -0.61
N ILE A 114 10.82 14.15 -0.75
CA ILE A 114 9.66 13.34 -1.16
C ILE A 114 9.85 12.82 -2.59
N TYR A 115 10.34 13.65 -3.51
CA TYR A 115 10.58 13.24 -4.89
C TYR A 115 11.66 12.15 -4.99
N GLY A 116 12.76 12.29 -4.23
CA GLY A 116 13.79 11.27 -4.12
C GLY A 116 13.27 9.93 -3.59
N MET A 117 12.40 9.99 -2.56
CA MET A 117 11.67 8.80 -2.05
C MET A 117 10.81 8.14 -3.12
N MET A 118 10.05 8.92 -3.91
CA MET A 118 9.21 8.40 -5.00
C MET A 118 10.06 7.70 -6.07
N MET A 119 11.12 8.35 -6.55
CA MET A 119 12.04 7.77 -7.54
C MET A 119 12.69 6.48 -7.03
N MET A 120 13.10 6.46 -5.76
CA MET A 120 13.68 5.26 -5.15
C MET A 120 12.67 4.11 -5.09
N SER A 121 11.41 4.39 -4.75
CA SER A 121 10.32 3.42 -4.74
C SER A 121 10.06 2.85 -6.13
N GLU A 122 9.97 3.70 -7.16
CA GLU A 122 9.81 3.27 -8.55
C GLU A 122 11.01 2.42 -9.03
N GLY A 123 12.23 2.84 -8.69
CA GLY A 123 13.45 2.11 -9.02
C GLY A 123 13.48 0.70 -8.45
N LEU A 124 13.12 0.56 -7.17
CA LEU A 124 13.05 -0.75 -6.50
C LEU A 124 11.92 -1.63 -7.06
N GLN A 125 10.78 -1.06 -7.42
CA GLN A 125 9.69 -1.78 -8.09
C GLN A 125 10.11 -2.29 -9.48
N LEU A 126 10.85 -1.50 -10.26
CA LEU A 126 11.40 -1.92 -11.55
C LEU A 126 12.42 -3.06 -11.42
N ILE A 127 13.26 -3.03 -10.38
CA ILE A 127 14.23 -4.11 -10.08
C ILE A 127 13.49 -5.39 -9.65
N ALA A 128 12.40 -5.25 -8.93
CA ALA A 128 11.66 -6.37 -8.35
C ALA A 128 11.01 -7.29 -9.39
N GLY A 129 10.41 -6.72 -10.44
CA GLY A 129 9.84 -7.45 -11.58
C GLY A 129 9.18 -8.80 -11.21
N ASN A 130 9.70 -9.89 -11.78
CA ASN A 130 9.18 -11.25 -11.59
C ASN A 130 9.18 -11.74 -10.12
N ARG A 131 10.01 -11.19 -9.22
CA ARG A 131 10.02 -11.59 -7.80
C ARG A 131 8.72 -11.23 -7.09
N LEU A 132 8.03 -10.19 -7.55
CA LEU A 132 6.72 -9.83 -7.01
C LEU A 132 5.71 -10.97 -7.21
N LYS A 133 5.79 -11.68 -8.35
CA LYS A 133 4.95 -12.85 -8.62
C LYS A 133 5.12 -13.90 -7.51
N ASN A 134 6.36 -14.24 -7.16
CA ASN A 134 6.65 -15.29 -6.18
C ASN A 134 6.21 -14.90 -4.77
N ILE A 135 6.31 -13.62 -4.40
CA ILE A 135 5.84 -13.17 -3.08
C ILE A 135 4.32 -13.21 -3.01
N LEU A 136 3.61 -12.91 -4.11
CA LEU A 136 2.14 -12.97 -4.14
C LEU A 136 1.60 -14.40 -3.98
N GLN A 137 2.34 -15.42 -4.41
CA GLN A 137 1.93 -16.83 -4.26
C GLN A 137 1.84 -17.24 -2.78
N MET A 138 2.76 -16.74 -1.95
CA MET A 138 2.79 -17.01 -0.51
C MET A 138 1.56 -16.47 0.26
N PHE A 139 0.72 -15.62 -0.37
CA PHE A 139 -0.49 -15.07 0.25
C PHE A 139 -1.50 -16.17 0.59
N THR A 140 -1.53 -17.24 -0.21
CA THR A 140 -2.54 -18.31 -0.12
C THR A 140 -2.16 -19.45 0.83
N GLY A 141 -0.95 -19.42 1.39
CA GLY A 141 -0.46 -20.45 2.31
C GLY A 141 -1.02 -20.33 3.74
N ASN A 142 -0.17 -20.66 4.73
CA ASN A 142 -0.52 -20.59 6.15
C ASN A 142 -0.38 -19.15 6.70
N ARG A 143 -0.79 -18.93 7.96
CA ARG A 143 -0.79 -17.59 8.58
C ARG A 143 0.62 -16.96 8.61
N ILE A 144 1.67 -17.76 8.78
CA ILE A 144 3.05 -17.27 8.83
C ILE A 144 3.54 -16.91 7.42
N SER A 145 3.24 -17.74 6.41
CA SER A 145 3.58 -17.42 5.03
C SER A 145 2.87 -16.16 4.56
N ALA A 146 1.60 -15.95 4.95
CA ALA A 146 0.86 -14.71 4.67
C ALA A 146 1.58 -13.48 5.26
N VAL A 147 2.05 -13.55 6.51
CA VAL A 147 2.83 -12.47 7.15
C VAL A 147 4.15 -12.23 6.43
N LEU A 148 4.91 -13.27 6.12
CA LEU A 148 6.17 -13.12 5.38
C LEU A 148 5.95 -12.54 3.99
N ALA A 149 4.84 -12.90 3.35
CA ALA A 149 4.48 -12.39 2.05
C ALA A 149 4.11 -10.91 2.09
N GLY A 150 3.27 -10.49 3.05
CA GLY A 150 2.95 -9.07 3.24
C GLY A 150 4.17 -8.23 3.55
N LEU A 151 5.09 -8.77 4.36
CA LEU A 151 6.39 -8.16 4.65
C LEU A 151 7.20 -8.01 3.35
N GLY A 152 7.34 -9.08 2.57
CA GLY A 152 8.08 -9.07 1.31
C GLY A 152 7.49 -8.07 0.30
N VAL A 153 6.17 -8.10 0.08
CA VAL A 153 5.51 -7.19 -0.86
C VAL A 153 5.68 -5.75 -0.42
N THR A 154 5.47 -5.46 0.87
CA THR A 154 5.56 -4.07 1.34
C THR A 154 6.99 -3.58 1.43
N ALA A 155 7.96 -4.42 1.81
CA ALA A 155 9.37 -4.05 1.79
C ALA A 155 9.85 -3.70 0.37
N LEU A 156 9.31 -4.39 -0.62
CA LEU A 156 9.69 -4.26 -2.02
C LEU A 156 8.96 -3.11 -2.74
N ILE A 157 7.63 -3.01 -2.56
CA ILE A 157 6.80 -1.93 -3.11
C ILE A 157 6.95 -0.63 -2.31
N GLN A 158 7.35 -0.72 -1.03
CA GLN A 158 7.46 0.37 -0.06
C GLN A 158 6.15 1.08 0.31
N SER A 159 5.02 0.47 -0.02
CA SER A 159 3.68 1.01 0.25
C SER A 159 2.78 -0.04 0.89
N SER A 160 2.55 0.07 2.20
CA SER A 160 1.57 -0.78 2.91
C SER A 160 0.14 -0.44 2.53
N SER A 161 -0.16 0.80 2.13
CA SER A 161 -1.48 1.15 1.58
C SER A 161 -1.73 0.39 0.28
N ALA A 162 -0.77 0.36 -0.65
CA ALA A 162 -0.91 -0.41 -1.89
C ALA A 162 -1.04 -1.91 -1.62
N CYS A 163 -0.27 -2.46 -0.67
CA CYS A 163 -0.41 -3.85 -0.25
C CYS A 163 -1.79 -4.14 0.35
N THR A 164 -2.30 -3.25 1.21
CA THR A 164 -3.64 -3.40 1.83
C THR A 164 -4.75 -3.34 0.79
N VAL A 165 -4.68 -2.40 -0.16
CA VAL A 165 -5.63 -2.30 -1.28
C VAL A 165 -5.62 -3.59 -2.12
N MET A 166 -4.44 -4.13 -2.39
CA MET A 166 -4.30 -5.40 -3.11
C MET A 166 -4.91 -6.57 -2.32
N VAL A 167 -4.67 -6.65 -1.00
CA VAL A 167 -5.28 -7.66 -0.11
C VAL A 167 -6.80 -7.54 -0.10
N VAL A 168 -7.35 -6.33 0.01
CA VAL A 168 -8.80 -6.08 -0.10
C VAL A 168 -9.33 -6.59 -1.43
N GLY A 169 -8.62 -6.30 -2.52
CA GLY A 169 -8.98 -6.80 -3.85
C GLY A 169 -8.94 -8.33 -3.97
N PHE A 170 -7.94 -8.98 -3.39
CA PHE A 170 -7.85 -10.44 -3.33
C PHE A 170 -8.97 -11.08 -2.52
N VAL A 171 -9.35 -10.48 -1.39
CA VAL A 171 -10.50 -10.93 -0.59
C VAL A 171 -11.79 -10.73 -1.38
N ASN A 172 -11.92 -9.61 -2.10
CA ASN A 172 -13.08 -9.32 -2.93
C ASN A 172 -13.24 -10.34 -4.07
N ALA A 173 -12.13 -10.71 -4.70
CA ALA A 173 -12.04 -11.74 -5.72
C ALA A 173 -12.31 -13.17 -5.19
N GLY A 174 -12.35 -13.36 -3.86
CA GLY A 174 -12.47 -14.67 -3.23
C GLY A 174 -11.17 -15.50 -3.24
N LEU A 175 -10.05 -14.88 -3.60
CA LEU A 175 -8.72 -15.52 -3.66
C LEU A 175 -8.08 -15.66 -2.28
N LEU A 176 -8.50 -14.83 -1.31
CA LEU A 176 -8.06 -14.91 0.08
C LEU A 176 -9.25 -14.91 1.04
N ASN A 177 -9.16 -15.73 2.08
CA ASN A 177 -10.06 -15.60 3.21
C ASN A 177 -9.62 -14.46 4.15
N LEU A 178 -10.52 -14.03 5.02
CA LEU A 178 -10.27 -12.91 5.94
C LEU A 178 -9.07 -13.16 6.87
N SER A 179 -8.83 -14.40 7.31
CA SER A 179 -7.70 -14.71 8.20
C SER A 179 -6.35 -14.60 7.49
N GLN A 180 -6.26 -15.07 6.24
CA GLN A 180 -5.08 -14.91 5.40
C GLN A 180 -4.82 -13.43 5.11
N ALA A 181 -5.87 -12.68 4.78
CA ALA A 181 -5.79 -11.24 4.54
C ALA A 181 -5.21 -10.47 5.73
N ILE A 182 -5.69 -10.77 6.95
CA ILE A 182 -5.15 -10.17 8.18
C ILE A 182 -3.66 -10.54 8.36
N GLY A 183 -3.28 -11.78 8.06
CA GLY A 183 -1.87 -12.21 8.05
C GLY A 183 -1.01 -11.35 7.12
N VAL A 184 -1.45 -11.13 5.87
CA VAL A 184 -0.73 -10.27 4.92
C VAL A 184 -0.64 -8.83 5.42
N ILE A 185 -1.72 -8.28 5.98
CA ILE A 185 -1.75 -6.92 6.57
C ILE A 185 -0.74 -6.76 7.71
N PHE A 186 -0.58 -7.79 8.55
CA PHE A 186 0.41 -7.79 9.62
C PHE A 186 1.83 -7.77 9.04
N GLY A 187 2.09 -8.62 8.06
CA GLY A 187 3.32 -8.59 7.27
C GLY A 187 3.65 -7.22 6.71
N ALA A 188 2.67 -6.60 6.06
CA ALA A 188 2.80 -5.28 5.45
C ALA A 188 3.20 -4.20 6.46
N SER A 189 2.74 -4.33 7.70
CA SER A 189 3.11 -3.40 8.77
C SER A 189 4.59 -3.51 9.13
N ILE A 190 5.17 -4.71 9.12
CA ILE A 190 6.63 -4.90 9.29
C ILE A 190 7.38 -4.39 8.05
N GLY A 191 6.92 -4.71 6.84
CA GLY A 191 7.59 -4.28 5.61
C GLY A 191 7.71 -2.76 5.46
N THR A 192 6.76 -2.00 6.02
CA THR A 192 6.77 -0.52 5.99
C THR A 192 8.01 0.08 6.68
N THR A 193 8.63 -0.64 7.61
CA THR A 193 9.76 -0.12 8.40
C THR A 193 11.07 -0.15 7.61
N VAL A 194 11.13 -0.88 6.49
CA VAL A 194 12.31 -0.94 5.62
C VAL A 194 12.66 0.46 5.07
N THR A 195 11.67 1.25 4.66
CA THR A 195 11.91 2.62 4.19
C THR A 195 12.47 3.52 5.29
N ALA A 196 11.94 3.42 6.52
CA ALA A 196 12.45 4.17 7.67
C ALA A 196 13.92 3.82 7.95
N GLN A 197 14.28 2.54 7.85
CA GLN A 197 15.66 2.09 7.97
C GLN A 197 16.57 2.69 6.90
N MET A 198 16.12 2.72 5.63
CA MET A 198 16.89 3.34 4.53
C MET A 198 17.15 4.84 4.77
N VAL A 199 16.13 5.60 5.19
CA VAL A 199 16.25 7.05 5.44
C VAL A 199 17.11 7.37 6.67
N SER A 200 17.12 6.48 7.67
CA SER A 200 17.83 6.72 8.93
C SER A 200 19.36 6.77 8.82
N PHE A 201 19.94 6.28 7.73
CA PHE A 201 21.39 6.24 7.54
C PHE A 201 21.94 7.65 7.31
N LYS A 202 23.02 8.02 8.01
CA LYS A 202 23.71 9.31 7.83
C LYS A 202 24.62 9.26 6.59
N LEU A 203 24.04 9.34 5.40
CA LEU A 203 24.77 9.23 4.11
C LEU A 203 24.78 10.54 3.32
N GLU A 204 24.70 11.67 4.02
CA GLU A 204 24.70 13.02 3.45
C GLU A 204 25.88 13.25 2.47
N THR A 205 27.07 12.72 2.80
CA THR A 205 28.27 12.84 1.96
C THR A 205 28.18 12.08 0.63
N LEU A 206 27.33 11.06 0.55
CA LEU A 206 27.11 10.28 -0.67
C LEU A 206 26.00 10.87 -1.56
N ALA A 207 25.29 11.91 -1.11
CA ALA A 207 24.16 12.48 -1.84
C ALA A 207 24.54 12.95 -3.25
N LEU A 208 25.50 13.89 -3.37
CA LEU A 208 25.94 14.43 -4.66
C LEU A 208 26.61 13.38 -5.56
N PRO A 209 27.55 12.53 -5.07
CA PRO A 209 28.06 11.41 -5.86
C PRO A 209 26.98 10.48 -6.39
N ALA A 210 25.97 10.14 -5.57
CA ALA A 210 24.86 9.30 -5.99
C ALA A 210 24.00 9.97 -7.06
N ILE A 211 23.76 11.28 -6.99
CA ILE A 211 23.07 12.02 -8.06
C ILE A 211 23.87 11.91 -9.37
N CYS A 212 25.17 12.18 -9.35
CA CYS A 212 26.02 12.11 -10.54
C CYS A 212 25.99 10.71 -11.17
N VAL A 213 26.24 9.67 -10.36
CA VAL A 213 26.22 8.27 -10.83
C VAL A 213 24.82 7.89 -11.32
N GLY A 214 23.77 8.24 -10.58
CA GLY A 214 22.38 7.94 -10.91
C GLY A 214 21.98 8.52 -12.27
N VAL A 215 22.30 9.78 -12.55
CA VAL A 215 22.03 10.43 -13.85
C VAL A 215 22.83 9.75 -14.96
N ILE A 216 24.13 9.50 -14.77
CA ILE A 216 24.96 8.84 -15.79
C ILE A 216 24.41 7.45 -16.14
N VAL A 217 24.10 6.63 -15.13
CA VAL A 217 23.53 5.29 -15.35
C VAL A 217 22.16 5.40 -16.02
N LEU A 218 21.33 6.38 -15.66
CA LEU A 218 20.01 6.59 -16.27
C LEU A 218 20.11 6.91 -17.77
N LEU A 219 21.05 7.78 -18.17
CA LEU A 219 21.27 8.17 -19.56
C LEU A 219 21.74 7.00 -20.44
N ILE A 220 22.43 6.02 -19.86
CA ILE A 220 22.97 4.84 -20.56
C ILE A 220 21.99 3.65 -20.51
N ALA A 221 21.08 3.63 -19.54
CA ALA A 221 20.21 2.49 -19.26
C ALA A 221 19.17 2.23 -20.38
N LYS A 222 19.33 1.11 -21.11
CA LYS A 222 18.38 0.65 -22.13
C LYS A 222 17.37 -0.39 -21.64
N ARG A 223 17.67 -1.13 -20.56
CA ARG A 223 16.83 -2.23 -20.03
C ARG A 223 16.07 -1.78 -18.77
N SER A 224 14.91 -2.39 -18.50
CA SER A 224 14.06 -2.06 -17.34
C SER A 224 14.82 -2.12 -16.01
N ASN A 225 15.56 -3.21 -15.75
CA ASN A 225 16.29 -3.39 -14.48
C ASN A 225 17.41 -2.35 -14.29
N SER A 226 18.14 -2.01 -15.36
CA SER A 226 19.21 -1.00 -15.28
C SER A 226 18.65 0.40 -15.04
N ARG A 227 17.47 0.71 -15.63
CA ARG A 227 16.73 1.93 -15.31
C ARG A 227 16.29 1.94 -13.86
N GLY A 228 15.81 0.80 -13.35
CA GLY A 228 15.46 0.63 -11.94
C GLY A 228 16.61 0.95 -10.99
N ILE A 229 17.80 0.41 -11.25
CA ILE A 229 19.02 0.73 -10.48
C ILE A 229 19.34 2.23 -10.54
N ALA A 230 19.24 2.84 -11.73
CA ALA A 230 19.48 4.27 -11.89
C ALA A 230 18.51 5.13 -11.07
N TYR A 231 17.21 4.83 -11.13
CA TYR A 231 16.18 5.51 -10.33
C TYR A 231 16.41 5.34 -8.82
N THR A 232 16.82 4.16 -8.37
CA THR A 232 17.13 3.91 -6.97
C THR A 232 18.32 4.76 -6.49
N ILE A 233 19.42 4.77 -7.24
CA ILE A 233 20.63 5.53 -6.88
C ILE A 233 20.38 7.05 -6.97
N LEU A 234 19.71 7.50 -8.03
CA LEU A 234 19.36 8.91 -8.23
C LEU A 234 18.39 9.40 -7.15
N GLY A 235 17.33 8.61 -6.89
CA GLY A 235 16.35 8.90 -5.86
C GLY A 235 16.98 8.97 -4.47
N PHE A 236 17.87 8.03 -4.15
CA PHE A 236 18.69 8.08 -2.94
C PHE A 236 19.49 9.39 -2.84
N GLY A 237 20.19 9.79 -3.91
CA GLY A 237 20.98 11.02 -3.92
C GLY A 237 20.14 12.28 -3.71
N ILE A 238 19.03 12.42 -4.43
CA ILE A 238 18.10 13.56 -4.33
C ILE A 238 17.45 13.61 -2.94
N LEU A 239 17.08 12.45 -2.38
CA LEU A 239 16.49 12.32 -1.05
C LEU A 239 17.43 12.91 0.01
N PHE A 240 18.69 12.47 0.03
CA PHE A 240 19.67 12.96 1.01
C PHE A 240 20.07 14.42 0.76
N PHE A 241 20.11 14.87 -0.50
CA PHE A 241 20.35 16.27 -0.83
C PHE A 241 19.22 17.18 -0.30
N GLY A 242 17.96 16.76 -0.44
CA GLY A 242 16.81 17.46 0.17
C GLY A 242 16.92 17.56 1.69
N MET A 243 17.34 16.47 2.35
CA MET A 243 17.58 16.46 3.81
C MET A 243 18.70 17.40 4.25
N MET A 244 19.78 17.51 3.46
CA MET A 244 20.90 18.42 3.71
C MET A 244 20.44 19.88 3.69
N LEU A 245 19.69 20.27 2.64
CA LEU A 245 19.13 21.62 2.50
C LEU A 245 18.24 22.02 3.69
N MET A 246 17.42 21.08 4.18
CA MET A 246 16.59 21.31 5.36
C MET A 246 17.44 21.42 6.64
N SER A 247 18.36 20.49 6.85
CA SER A 247 19.14 20.37 8.09
C SER A 247 20.03 21.59 8.35
N ASP A 248 20.68 22.12 7.31
CA ASP A 248 21.56 23.28 7.44
C ASP A 248 20.80 24.53 7.90
N LYS A 249 19.59 24.74 7.37
CA LYS A 249 18.75 25.88 7.74
C LYS A 249 18.11 25.70 9.11
N MET A 250 17.60 24.51 9.41
CA MET A 250 16.99 24.22 10.71
C MET A 250 17.98 24.33 11.86
N ARG A 251 19.24 23.91 11.69
CA ARG A 251 20.30 24.13 12.69
C ARG A 251 20.56 25.61 12.96
N ALA A 252 20.45 26.47 11.95
CA ALA A 252 20.63 27.91 12.15
C ALA A 252 19.52 28.51 13.02
N ILE A 253 18.32 27.92 13.04
CA ILE A 253 17.11 28.47 13.66
C ILE A 253 16.74 27.74 14.97
N SER A 254 17.28 26.54 15.22
CA SER A 254 16.97 25.73 16.41
C SER A 254 17.22 26.44 17.75
N ASP A 255 18.09 27.45 17.75
CA ASP A 255 18.41 28.26 18.92
C ASP A 255 17.51 29.49 19.12
N PHE A 256 16.62 29.80 18.17
CA PHE A 256 15.79 31.00 18.22
C PHE A 256 14.74 30.89 19.34
N PRO A 257 14.52 31.95 20.15
CA PRO A 257 13.51 31.95 21.22
C PRO A 257 12.09 31.68 20.74
N SER A 258 11.68 32.30 19.62
CA SER A 258 10.35 32.04 18.99
C SER A 258 10.17 30.59 18.59
N PHE A 259 11.22 29.98 18.06
CA PHE A 259 11.24 28.59 17.64
C PHE A 259 11.14 27.63 18.82
N LYS A 260 11.94 27.85 19.87
CA LYS A 260 11.85 27.08 21.12
C LYS A 260 10.47 27.18 21.76
N ALA A 261 9.87 28.37 21.79
CA ALA A 261 8.52 28.59 22.33
C ALA A 261 7.43 27.86 21.53
N ALA A 262 7.51 27.86 20.20
CA ALA A 262 6.56 27.15 19.34
C ALA A 262 6.62 25.63 19.56
N PHE A 263 7.82 25.06 19.70
CA PHE A 263 8.01 23.63 19.88
C PHE A 263 7.74 23.14 21.31
N GLN A 264 7.82 24.00 22.32
CA GLN A 264 7.50 23.65 23.72
C GLN A 264 6.05 23.15 23.90
N HIS A 265 5.10 23.61 23.08
CA HIS A 265 3.72 23.15 23.14
C HIS A 265 3.52 21.72 22.58
N PHE A 266 4.45 21.24 21.76
CA PHE A 266 4.42 19.91 21.14
C PHE A 266 5.46 18.96 21.72
N ASP A 267 6.32 19.44 22.63
CA ASP A 267 7.39 18.65 23.21
C ASP A 267 6.84 17.57 24.16
N CYS A 268 7.11 16.32 23.82
CA CYS A 268 6.74 15.15 24.63
C CYS A 268 7.79 14.79 25.69
N ARG A 269 8.85 15.57 25.86
CA ARG A 269 9.92 15.29 26.84
C ARG A 269 9.33 15.31 28.26
N PRO A 270 9.59 14.29 29.09
CA PRO A 270 9.12 14.27 30.46
C PRO A 270 9.80 15.38 31.27
N VAL A 271 9.03 16.00 32.16
CA VAL A 271 9.58 16.88 33.23
C VAL A 271 10.42 16.00 34.17
N ALA A 272 11.50 16.55 34.75
CA ALA A 272 12.45 15.78 35.55
C ALA A 272 11.77 14.87 36.59
N GLY A 273 11.94 13.55 36.44
CA GLY A 273 11.35 12.52 37.31
C GLY A 273 9.88 12.14 37.03
N GLY A 274 9.24 12.75 36.03
CA GLY A 274 7.85 12.50 35.65
C GLY A 274 7.68 11.54 34.46
N SER A 275 6.42 11.19 34.17
CA SER A 275 6.02 10.44 32.98
C SER A 275 5.88 11.36 31.75
N LEU A 276 5.71 10.76 30.56
CA LEU A 276 5.42 11.55 29.36
C LEU A 276 4.11 12.32 29.54
N PRO A 277 4.04 13.57 29.08
CA PRO A 277 2.80 14.35 29.17
C PRO A 277 1.78 13.79 28.16
N LEU A 278 0.60 13.39 28.65
CA LEU A 278 -0.45 12.74 27.85
C LEU A 278 -0.91 13.61 26.68
N ILE A 279 -1.14 14.92 26.91
CA ILE A 279 -1.69 15.83 25.91
C ILE A 279 -0.73 16.00 24.72
N PRO A 280 0.56 16.35 24.91
CA PRO A 280 1.53 16.37 23.81
C PRO A 280 1.69 15.04 23.09
N VAL A 281 1.65 13.89 23.80
CA VAL A 281 1.75 12.56 23.16
C VAL A 281 0.59 12.31 22.21
N PHE A 282 -0.66 12.54 22.65
CA PHE A 282 -1.82 12.42 21.77
C PHE A 282 -1.79 13.47 20.65
N GLY A 283 -1.31 14.68 20.93
CA GLY A 283 -1.08 15.72 19.92
C GLY A 283 -0.12 15.26 18.82
N ALA A 284 1.03 14.70 19.18
CA ALA A 284 2.01 14.17 18.25
C ALA A 284 1.46 13.01 17.41
N ILE A 285 0.71 12.08 18.03
CA ILE A 285 -0.01 11.01 17.32
C ILE A 285 -0.99 11.61 16.29
N MET A 286 -1.79 12.60 16.69
CA MET A 286 -2.76 13.25 15.78
C MET A 286 -2.06 13.96 14.62
N VAL A 287 -0.95 14.64 14.87
CA VAL A 287 -0.13 15.25 13.80
C VAL A 287 0.34 14.16 12.83
N GLY A 288 0.84 13.02 13.33
CA GLY A 288 1.24 11.89 12.49
C GLY A 288 0.10 11.32 11.64
N ILE A 289 -1.10 11.19 12.21
CA ILE A 289 -2.31 10.74 11.50
C ILE A 289 -2.64 11.72 10.38
N VAL A 290 -2.81 13.02 10.71
CA VAL A 290 -3.21 14.06 9.75
C VAL A 290 -2.19 14.19 8.63
N MET A 291 -0.89 14.24 8.97
CA MET A 291 0.18 14.32 7.98
C MET A 291 0.16 13.12 7.04
N THR A 292 -0.03 11.90 7.57
CA THR A 292 -0.10 10.70 6.73
C THR A 292 -1.35 10.68 5.85
N VAL A 293 -2.49 11.18 6.34
CA VAL A 293 -3.71 11.30 5.53
C VAL A 293 -3.55 12.31 4.41
N ILE A 294 -2.88 13.45 4.65
CA ILE A 294 -2.61 14.47 3.63
C ILE A 294 -1.61 13.94 2.61
N VAL A 295 -0.49 13.38 3.07
CA VAL A 295 0.60 12.88 2.22
C VAL A 295 0.23 11.55 1.54
N GLN A 296 -0.79 10.84 2.05
CA GLN A 296 -1.21 9.50 1.59
C GLN A 296 -0.09 8.44 1.63
N SER A 297 0.99 8.70 2.36
CA SER A 297 2.13 7.80 2.50
C SER A 297 2.72 7.89 3.91
N SER A 298 2.58 6.80 4.67
CA SER A 298 3.19 6.72 6.00
C SER A 298 4.71 6.63 5.92
N SER A 299 5.26 5.94 4.92
CA SER A 299 6.72 5.86 4.72
C SER A 299 7.31 7.25 4.46
N ALA A 300 6.64 8.07 3.64
CA ALA A 300 7.02 9.47 3.42
C ALA A 300 6.93 10.28 4.72
N THR A 301 5.83 10.16 5.45
CA THR A 301 5.63 10.91 6.70
C THR A 301 6.61 10.51 7.81
N VAL A 302 6.94 9.21 7.94
CA VAL A 302 7.98 8.72 8.84
C VAL A 302 9.36 9.22 8.40
N GLY A 303 9.64 9.24 7.10
CA GLY A 303 10.86 9.84 6.55
C GLY A 303 11.01 11.31 6.93
N ILE A 304 9.92 12.08 6.82
CA ILE A 304 9.87 13.49 7.26
C ILE A 304 10.14 13.57 8.77
N ALA A 305 9.52 12.73 9.59
CA ALA A 305 9.76 12.71 11.03
C ALA A 305 11.22 12.41 11.39
N ILE A 306 11.86 11.47 10.68
CA ILE A 306 13.29 11.15 10.84
C ILE A 306 14.16 12.34 10.43
N ALA A 307 13.89 12.97 9.29
CA ALA A 307 14.62 14.13 8.81
C ALA A 307 14.53 15.31 9.80
N LEU A 308 13.32 15.60 10.29
CA LEU A 308 13.10 16.64 11.30
C LEU A 308 13.83 16.29 12.61
N ALA A 309 13.83 15.03 13.02
CA ALA A 309 14.57 14.60 14.21
C ALA A 309 16.10 14.72 14.04
N GLN A 310 16.65 14.36 12.88
CA GLN A 310 18.07 14.53 12.55
C GLN A 310 18.49 16.00 12.47
N SER A 311 17.59 16.88 12.04
CA SER A 311 17.80 18.33 12.03
C SER A 311 17.76 18.98 13.43
N GLY A 312 17.37 18.23 14.46
CA GLY A 312 17.22 18.71 15.83
C GLY A 312 15.86 19.35 16.14
N LEU A 313 14.91 19.32 15.18
CA LEU A 313 13.59 19.91 15.33
C LEU A 313 12.66 19.08 16.21
N LEU A 314 12.73 17.76 16.05
CA LEU A 314 11.98 16.81 16.86
C LEU A 314 12.94 16.04 17.75
N ASN A 315 12.72 16.10 19.06
CA ASN A 315 13.39 15.18 19.96
C ASN A 315 12.80 13.77 19.82
N PHE A 316 13.54 12.79 20.35
CA PHE A 316 13.13 11.39 20.31
C PHE A 316 11.78 11.12 20.98
N TYR A 317 11.49 11.81 22.09
CA TYR A 317 10.22 11.68 22.82
C TYR A 317 9.01 12.07 21.98
N THR A 318 9.17 13.02 21.06
CA THR A 318 8.10 13.54 20.20
C THR A 318 8.04 12.81 18.87
N ALA A 319 9.20 12.44 18.31
CA ALA A 319 9.28 11.73 17.03
C ALA A 319 8.62 10.34 17.10
N VAL A 320 8.78 9.60 18.20
CA VAL A 320 8.23 8.24 18.32
C VAL A 320 6.69 8.23 18.33
N PRO A 321 5.98 8.99 19.19
CA PRO A 321 4.52 9.12 19.12
C PRO A 321 4.01 9.59 17.76
N LEU A 322 4.70 10.52 17.10
CA LEU A 322 4.34 10.97 15.76
C LEU A 322 4.39 9.81 14.75
N VAL A 323 5.46 9.01 14.77
CA VAL A 323 5.59 7.81 13.92
C VAL A 323 4.49 6.77 14.22
N LEU A 324 4.07 6.61 15.48
CA LEU A 324 2.92 5.77 15.82
C LEU A 324 1.62 6.29 15.19
N GLY A 325 1.42 7.62 15.20
CA GLY A 325 0.33 8.28 14.48
C GLY A 325 0.35 8.00 12.98
N CYS A 326 1.53 8.02 12.36
CA CYS A 326 1.68 7.70 10.94
C CYS A 326 1.17 6.30 10.60
N ASN A 327 1.38 5.32 11.48
CA ASN A 327 0.89 3.97 11.26
C ASN A 327 -0.65 3.94 11.22
N ILE A 328 -1.34 4.64 12.13
CA ILE A 328 -2.81 4.74 12.12
C ILE A 328 -3.29 5.45 10.85
N GLY A 329 -2.66 6.57 10.48
CA GLY A 329 -3.05 7.35 9.30
C GLY A 329 -3.07 6.54 8.00
N THR A 330 -2.17 5.57 7.84
CA THR A 330 -2.11 4.70 6.64
C THR A 330 -3.42 3.95 6.36
N THR A 331 -4.24 3.68 7.38
CA THR A 331 -5.40 2.79 7.20
C THR A 331 -6.56 3.45 6.46
N VAL A 332 -6.58 4.79 6.40
CA VAL A 332 -7.61 5.57 5.70
C VAL A 332 -7.67 5.19 4.22
N THR A 333 -6.53 5.04 3.55
CA THR A 333 -6.49 4.68 2.12
C THR A 333 -7.14 3.31 1.86
N GLY A 334 -6.88 2.32 2.71
CA GLY A 334 -7.46 0.98 2.60
C GLY A 334 -8.97 0.97 2.87
N LEU A 335 -9.43 1.75 3.85
CA LEU A 335 -10.85 1.92 4.14
C LEU A 335 -11.59 2.54 2.94
N LEU A 336 -11.05 3.63 2.37
CA LEU A 336 -11.61 4.30 1.19
C LEU A 336 -11.68 3.36 -0.02
N ALA A 337 -10.60 2.60 -0.29
CA ALA A 337 -10.56 1.66 -1.40
C ALA A 337 -11.59 0.53 -1.25
N SER A 338 -11.90 0.11 -0.02
CA SER A 338 -12.85 -0.97 0.24
C SER A 338 -14.33 -0.56 0.16
N MET A 339 -14.66 0.74 0.04
CA MET A 339 -16.04 1.22 0.16
C MET A 339 -17.04 0.55 -0.80
N LYS A 340 -16.59 0.20 -2.02
CA LYS A 340 -17.38 -0.48 -3.06
C LYS A 340 -17.16 -2.00 -3.10
N ALA A 341 -16.31 -2.54 -2.24
CA ALA A 341 -15.99 -3.96 -2.21
C ALA A 341 -17.00 -4.75 -1.36
N SER A 342 -16.98 -6.08 -1.51
CA SER A 342 -17.78 -7.01 -0.71
C SER A 342 -17.59 -6.79 0.80
N ARG A 343 -18.57 -7.22 1.59
CA ARG A 343 -18.50 -7.05 3.05
C ARG A 343 -17.27 -7.71 3.66
N VAL A 344 -16.84 -8.86 3.15
CA VAL A 344 -15.63 -9.55 3.64
C VAL A 344 -14.37 -8.74 3.30
N ALA A 345 -14.30 -8.13 2.12
CA ALA A 345 -13.20 -7.26 1.73
C ALA A 345 -13.16 -5.97 2.58
N ARG A 346 -14.32 -5.40 2.90
CA ARG A 346 -14.45 -4.28 3.86
C ARG A 346 -14.03 -4.67 5.27
N GLN A 347 -14.36 -5.88 5.72
CA GLN A 347 -13.89 -6.42 7.00
C GLN A 347 -12.36 -6.58 7.01
N ALA A 348 -11.73 -6.95 5.90
CA ALA A 348 -10.27 -7.01 5.80
C ALA A 348 -9.62 -5.62 5.95
N ALA A 349 -10.13 -4.60 5.25
CA ALA A 349 -9.67 -3.21 5.40
C ALA A 349 -9.87 -2.70 6.84
N LEU A 350 -11.01 -3.01 7.44
CA LEU A 350 -11.32 -2.64 8.81
C LEU A 350 -10.40 -3.35 9.82
N SER A 351 -10.06 -4.61 9.57
CA SER A 351 -9.14 -5.37 10.41
C SER A 351 -7.76 -4.73 10.48
N ALA A 352 -7.28 -4.11 9.38
CA ALA A 352 -6.06 -3.31 9.40
C ALA A 352 -6.16 -2.12 10.36
N THR A 353 -7.29 -1.41 10.35
CA THR A 353 -7.56 -0.28 11.25
C THR A 353 -7.62 -0.72 12.70
N VAL A 354 -8.39 -1.77 13.00
CA VAL A 354 -8.50 -2.34 14.35
C VAL A 354 -7.14 -2.77 14.86
N PHE A 355 -6.37 -3.52 14.07
CA PHE A 355 -5.01 -3.93 14.43
C PHE A 355 -4.12 -2.74 14.78
N LYS A 356 -4.05 -1.71 13.92
CA LYS A 356 -3.14 -0.58 14.15
C LYS A 356 -3.55 0.29 15.34
N ILE A 357 -4.86 0.48 15.58
CA ILE A 357 -5.35 1.17 16.77
C ILE A 357 -4.99 0.37 18.04
N LEU A 358 -5.22 -0.95 18.06
CA LEU A 358 -4.87 -1.80 19.19
C LEU A 358 -3.36 -1.84 19.44
N ALA A 359 -2.55 -1.93 18.39
CA ALA A 359 -1.10 -1.91 18.46
C ALA A 359 -0.56 -0.60 19.06
N VAL A 360 -1.04 0.55 18.57
CA VAL A 360 -0.64 1.86 19.12
C VAL A 360 -1.13 2.01 20.56
N SER A 361 -2.36 1.59 20.88
CA SER A 361 -2.89 1.65 22.25
C SER A 361 -2.07 0.81 23.23
N ALA A 362 -1.68 -0.41 22.82
CA ALA A 362 -0.79 -1.26 23.61
C ALA A 362 0.60 -0.62 23.79
N MET A 363 1.11 0.07 22.77
CA MET A 363 2.39 0.78 22.86
C MET A 363 2.33 2.00 23.78
N ILE A 364 1.23 2.74 23.78
CA ILE A 364 1.03 3.86 24.71
C ILE A 364 1.12 3.37 26.17
N LEU A 365 0.57 2.20 26.49
CA LEU A 365 0.70 1.62 27.83
C LEU A 365 2.17 1.41 28.24
N LEU A 366 3.03 0.98 27.30
CA LEU A 366 4.46 0.81 27.53
C LEU A 366 5.20 2.15 27.73
N PHE A 367 4.66 3.28 27.25
CA PHE A 367 5.27 4.59 27.52
C PHE A 367 5.18 5.00 28.99
N TYR A 368 4.15 4.53 29.70
CA TYR A 368 3.91 4.86 31.10
C TYR A 368 4.51 3.85 32.08
N LEU A 369 5.17 2.80 31.59
CA LEU A 369 5.90 1.86 32.44
C LEU A 369 7.35 2.35 32.59
N PRO A 370 7.76 2.87 33.76
CA PRO A 370 9.09 3.45 33.93
C PRO A 370 10.16 2.36 34.06
N TRP A 371 11.29 2.56 33.39
CA TRP A 371 12.54 1.83 33.60
C TRP A 371 13.67 2.84 33.80
N ASN A 372 14.16 2.97 35.04
CA ASN A 372 15.20 3.94 35.43
C ASN A 372 14.86 5.39 35.04
N GLY A 373 13.62 5.83 35.32
CA GLY A 373 13.17 7.21 35.07
C GLY A 373 12.87 7.56 33.60
N VAL A 374 12.91 6.58 32.70
CA VAL A 374 12.60 6.73 31.26
C VAL A 374 11.57 5.67 30.86
N PRO A 375 10.71 5.91 29.86
CA PRO A 375 9.79 4.87 29.36
C PRO A 375 10.51 3.59 28.96
N CYS A 376 9.98 2.43 29.37
CA CYS A 376 10.63 1.14 29.13
C CYS A 376 10.91 0.88 27.65
N PHE A 377 9.96 1.24 26.76
CA PHE A 377 10.12 1.08 25.33
C PHE A 377 11.25 1.97 24.79
N MET A 378 11.26 3.26 25.14
CA MET A 378 12.29 4.19 24.68
C MET A 378 13.69 3.80 25.19
N ARG A 379 13.78 3.30 26.42
CA ARG A 379 15.02 2.75 26.99
C ARG A 379 15.48 1.50 26.24
N LEU A 380 14.57 0.59 25.89
CA LEU A 380 14.89 -0.59 25.09
C LEU A 380 15.50 -0.19 23.74
N ILE A 381 14.93 0.83 23.08
CA ILE A 381 15.43 1.32 21.79
C ILE A 381 16.84 1.90 21.91
N ASP A 382 17.11 2.70 22.95
CA ASP A 382 18.44 3.24 23.24
C ASP A 382 19.46 2.12 23.53
N LEU A 383 19.05 1.03 24.20
CA LEU A 383 19.95 -0.10 24.49
C LEU A 383 20.35 -0.92 23.24
N ILE A 384 19.46 -1.04 22.26
CA ILE A 384 19.71 -1.81 21.02
C ILE A 384 20.25 -0.95 19.88
N THR A 385 20.36 0.36 20.08
CA THR A 385 20.82 1.31 19.06
C THR A 385 22.15 1.90 19.48
N SER A 386 23.07 2.13 18.54
CA SER A 386 24.34 2.77 18.87
C SER A 386 24.19 4.28 19.09
N GLY A 387 24.80 4.76 20.18
CA GLY A 387 24.74 6.15 20.64
C GLY A 387 23.91 6.28 21.91
N ASN A 388 23.79 7.50 22.43
CA ASN A 388 22.92 7.81 23.55
C ASN A 388 21.95 8.91 23.15
N VAL A 389 20.67 8.57 23.04
CA VAL A 389 19.64 9.53 22.62
C VAL A 389 19.20 10.47 23.75
N PHE A 390 19.52 10.11 25.00
CA PHE A 390 19.19 10.87 26.20
C PHE A 390 20.35 11.75 26.70
N ALA A 391 21.49 11.73 26.01
CA ALA A 391 22.62 12.61 26.30
C ALA A 391 22.28 14.09 26.01
N GLU A 392 23.10 15.00 26.54
CA GLU A 392 22.96 16.45 26.32
C GLU A 392 23.07 16.81 24.82
N HIS A 393 23.88 16.06 24.08
CA HIS A 393 23.93 16.06 22.63
C HIS A 393 23.47 14.70 22.10
N PRO A 394 22.19 14.54 21.73
CA PRO A 394 21.66 13.26 21.31
C PRO A 394 22.35 12.72 20.06
N GLU A 395 22.82 11.48 20.14
CA GLU A 395 23.52 10.83 19.04
C GLU A 395 22.56 9.95 18.23
N ASN A 396 22.77 9.90 16.91
CA ASN A 396 22.07 8.98 16.01
C ASN A 396 20.53 8.96 16.15
N ILE A 397 19.89 10.11 16.41
CA ILE A 397 18.44 10.20 16.66
C ILE A 397 17.63 9.53 15.53
N GLY A 398 17.99 9.74 14.26
CA GLY A 398 17.29 9.12 13.14
C GLY A 398 17.28 7.59 13.16
N ARG A 399 18.38 6.96 13.64
CA ARG A 399 18.47 5.50 13.82
C ARG A 399 17.59 5.03 14.97
N HIS A 400 17.56 5.78 16.08
CA HIS A 400 16.67 5.48 17.20
C HIS A 400 15.20 5.53 16.77
N VAL A 401 14.79 6.54 16.00
CA VAL A 401 13.41 6.65 15.49
C VAL A 401 13.07 5.48 14.55
N ALA A 402 13.97 5.13 13.61
CA ALA A 402 13.74 4.01 12.71
C ALA A 402 13.71 2.65 13.43
N ASN A 403 14.56 2.44 14.44
CA ASN A 403 14.55 1.24 15.27
C ASN A 403 13.30 1.16 16.14
N ALA A 404 12.84 2.29 16.69
CA ALA A 404 11.56 2.36 17.39
C ALA A 404 10.41 1.92 16.47
N HIS A 405 10.39 2.37 15.21
CA HIS A 405 9.37 1.95 14.24
C HIS A 405 9.43 0.45 13.93
N THR A 406 10.63 -0.09 13.70
CA THR A 406 10.85 -1.53 13.45
C THR A 406 10.42 -2.39 14.64
N VAL A 407 10.90 -2.08 15.84
CA VAL A 407 10.58 -2.84 17.05
C VAL A 407 9.09 -2.75 17.37
N PHE A 408 8.47 -1.57 17.25
CA PHE A 408 7.02 -1.41 17.40
C PHE A 408 6.27 -2.35 16.45
N SER A 409 6.61 -2.34 15.16
CA SER A 409 5.88 -3.12 14.16
C SER A 409 6.07 -4.62 14.37
N LEU A 410 7.28 -5.04 14.74
CA LEU A 410 7.59 -6.44 15.03
C LEU A 410 6.86 -6.93 16.28
N VAL A 411 6.95 -6.18 17.39
CA VAL A 411 6.28 -6.52 18.66
C VAL A 411 4.77 -6.53 18.49
N ALA A 412 4.19 -5.56 17.77
CA ALA A 412 2.77 -5.53 17.48
C ALA A 412 2.31 -6.78 16.73
N VAL A 413 3.02 -7.18 15.67
CA VAL A 413 2.66 -8.39 14.93
C VAL A 413 2.82 -9.64 15.80
N LEU A 414 3.92 -9.79 16.53
CA LEU A 414 4.12 -10.95 17.41
C LEU A 414 3.05 -11.05 18.51
N LEU A 415 2.67 -9.90 19.10
CA LEU A 415 1.66 -9.82 20.15
C LEU A 415 0.26 -10.16 19.64
N PHE A 416 -0.12 -9.64 18.46
CA PHE A 416 -1.48 -9.78 17.93
C PHE A 416 -1.66 -10.98 16.97
N MET A 417 -0.60 -11.62 16.49
CA MET A 417 -0.68 -12.80 15.60
C MET A 417 -1.53 -13.95 16.17
N PRO A 418 -1.45 -14.32 17.46
CA PRO A 418 -2.33 -15.34 18.05
C PRO A 418 -3.82 -14.92 18.04
N PHE A 419 -4.10 -13.62 17.96
CA PHE A 419 -5.44 -13.01 18.06
C PHE A 419 -6.01 -12.60 16.70
N ILE A 420 -5.49 -13.12 15.59
CA ILE A 420 -6.03 -12.88 14.23
C ILE A 420 -7.53 -13.19 14.18
N GLY A 421 -7.96 -14.31 14.80
CA GLY A 421 -9.37 -14.67 14.89
C GLY A 421 -10.22 -13.64 15.65
N THR A 422 -9.68 -13.10 16.75
CA THR A 422 -10.34 -12.05 17.55
C THR A 422 -10.46 -10.74 16.77
N ILE A 423 -9.43 -10.36 16.00
CA ILE A 423 -9.45 -9.16 15.16
C ILE A 423 -10.47 -9.32 14.02
N ALA A 424 -10.53 -10.50 13.39
CA ALA A 424 -11.55 -10.82 12.41
C ALA A 424 -12.96 -10.73 13.02
N TRP A 425 -13.15 -11.25 14.23
CA TRP A 425 -14.41 -11.16 14.96
C TRP A 425 -14.80 -9.71 15.28
N LEU A 426 -13.86 -8.88 15.76
CA LEU A 426 -14.10 -7.46 16.02
C LEU A 426 -14.50 -6.71 14.74
N ALA A 427 -13.81 -6.95 13.63
CA ALA A 427 -14.18 -6.37 12.34
C ALA A 427 -15.58 -6.84 11.88
N GLY A 428 -15.92 -8.11 12.11
CA GLY A 428 -17.25 -8.66 11.84
C GLY A 428 -18.35 -8.12 12.75
N ALA A 429 -18.03 -7.73 13.99
CA ALA A 429 -18.97 -7.11 14.92
C ALA A 429 -19.30 -5.66 14.50
N VAL A 430 -18.29 -4.91 14.04
CA VAL A 430 -18.48 -3.53 13.54
C VAL A 430 -19.19 -3.52 12.18
N LEU A 431 -18.91 -4.50 11.31
CA LEU A 431 -19.57 -4.64 10.01
C LEU A 431 -20.11 -6.08 9.84
N PRO A 432 -21.35 -6.36 10.28
CA PRO A 432 -21.95 -7.70 10.20
C PRO A 432 -22.03 -8.23 8.76
N ALA A 433 -21.78 -9.54 8.57
CA ALA A 433 -21.97 -10.19 7.28
C ALA A 433 -23.46 -10.18 6.89
N GLY A 434 -23.76 -9.75 5.65
CA GLY A 434 -25.14 -9.75 5.14
C GLY A 434 -25.59 -11.17 4.80
N LYS A 435 -26.81 -11.54 5.19
CA LYS A 435 -27.40 -12.88 4.96
C LYS A 435 -28.12 -13.02 3.59
N GLY A 436 -27.82 -12.17 2.60
CA GLY A 436 -28.65 -12.05 1.38
C GLY A 436 -28.06 -12.72 0.13
N ALA A 437 -28.90 -13.43 -0.64
CA ALA A 437 -28.59 -13.98 -1.96
C ALA A 437 -28.12 -12.92 -2.99
N ALA A 438 -28.51 -11.65 -2.82
CA ALA A 438 -28.03 -10.52 -3.61
C ALA A 438 -26.50 -10.31 -3.48
N ASP A 439 -25.89 -10.67 -2.35
CA ASP A 439 -24.45 -10.56 -2.11
C ASP A 439 -23.67 -11.71 -2.79
N ALA A 440 -24.33 -12.84 -3.10
CA ALA A 440 -23.75 -13.94 -3.87
C ALA A 440 -23.80 -13.65 -5.39
N LEU A 441 -24.89 -13.01 -5.87
CA LEU A 441 -25.02 -12.58 -7.27
C LEU A 441 -23.94 -11.56 -7.67
N SER A 442 -23.56 -10.64 -6.77
CA SER A 442 -22.48 -9.67 -7.02
C SER A 442 -21.07 -10.29 -7.09
N ARG A 443 -20.87 -11.55 -6.66
CA ARG A 443 -19.56 -12.21 -6.57
C ARG A 443 -19.11 -12.95 -7.83
N ILE A 444 -20.00 -13.09 -8.82
CA ILE A 444 -19.66 -13.73 -10.10
C ILE A 444 -19.07 -12.69 -11.07
N CYS A 445 -19.62 -11.47 -11.10
CA CYS A 445 -19.30 -10.48 -12.14
C CYS A 445 -18.35 -9.35 -11.71
N HIS A 446 -18.08 -9.13 -10.42
CA HIS A 446 -17.30 -7.94 -10.02
C HIS A 446 -15.78 -8.13 -10.20
N MET A 447 -15.30 -7.88 -11.42
CA MET A 447 -13.86 -7.84 -11.70
C MET A 447 -13.19 -6.67 -10.95
N GLU A 448 -12.17 -6.99 -10.15
CA GLU A 448 -11.55 -6.02 -9.24
C GLU A 448 -10.47 -5.21 -9.96
N HIS A 449 -10.80 -4.00 -10.42
CA HIS A 449 -9.88 -3.14 -11.18
C HIS A 449 -8.57 -2.82 -10.43
N ASN A 450 -8.55 -2.85 -9.10
CA ASN A 450 -7.33 -2.62 -8.32
C ASN A 450 -6.27 -3.71 -8.53
N LEU A 451 -6.68 -4.93 -8.90
CA LEU A 451 -5.76 -6.03 -9.21
C LEU A 451 -5.07 -5.86 -10.57
N LEU A 452 -5.50 -4.92 -11.44
CA LEU A 452 -4.85 -4.65 -12.72
C LEU A 452 -3.37 -4.23 -12.58
N ASN A 453 -2.99 -3.68 -11.43
CA ASN A 453 -1.60 -3.32 -11.13
C ASN A 453 -0.74 -4.53 -10.71
N ALA A 454 -1.35 -5.71 -10.55
CA ALA A 454 -0.70 -6.98 -10.26
C ALA A 454 -1.13 -8.05 -11.29
N PRO A 455 -0.54 -8.09 -12.50
CA PRO A 455 -1.07 -8.89 -13.62
C PRO A 455 -1.24 -10.39 -13.36
N SER A 456 -0.35 -11.01 -12.60
CA SER A 456 -0.49 -12.44 -12.22
C SER A 456 -1.74 -12.68 -11.37
N ALA A 457 -2.02 -11.76 -10.42
CA ALA A 457 -3.20 -11.82 -9.58
C ALA A 457 -4.48 -11.53 -10.37
N ALA A 458 -4.41 -10.58 -11.30
CA ALA A 458 -5.50 -10.25 -12.21
C ALA A 458 -5.90 -11.46 -13.07
N LEU A 459 -4.93 -12.21 -13.60
CA LEU A 459 -5.19 -13.41 -14.40
C LEU A 459 -5.79 -14.53 -13.55
N ASP A 460 -5.29 -14.78 -12.34
CA ASP A 460 -5.90 -15.80 -11.48
C ASP A 460 -7.33 -15.43 -11.03
N HIS A 461 -7.62 -14.12 -10.89
CA HIS A 461 -8.99 -13.65 -10.71
C HIS A 461 -9.88 -14.00 -11.93
N THR A 462 -9.38 -13.82 -13.16
CA THR A 462 -10.13 -14.21 -14.37
C THR A 462 -10.38 -15.71 -14.46
N ILE A 463 -9.43 -16.55 -14.02
CA ILE A 463 -9.62 -18.01 -13.96
C ILE A 463 -10.71 -18.35 -12.93
N SER A 464 -10.70 -17.69 -11.77
CA SER A 464 -11.72 -17.92 -10.74
C SER A 464 -13.12 -17.48 -11.20
N ALA A 465 -13.22 -16.39 -11.96
CA ALA A 465 -14.47 -15.96 -12.58
C ALA A 465 -14.93 -16.93 -13.68
N LEU A 466 -14.00 -17.42 -14.52
CA LEU A 466 -14.24 -18.45 -15.54
C LEU A 466 -14.85 -19.72 -14.93
N VAL A 467 -14.31 -20.20 -13.82
CA VAL A 467 -14.82 -21.40 -13.13
C VAL A 467 -16.24 -21.20 -12.61
N LYS A 468 -16.55 -20.03 -12.03
CA LYS A 468 -17.90 -19.69 -11.58
C LYS A 468 -18.87 -19.60 -12.75
N MET A 469 -18.46 -18.95 -13.84
CA MET A 469 -19.23 -18.86 -15.08
C MET A 469 -19.52 -20.26 -15.64
N CYS A 470 -18.53 -21.15 -15.67
CA CYS A 470 -18.68 -22.55 -16.09
C CYS A 470 -19.72 -23.30 -15.24
N ALA A 471 -19.68 -23.12 -13.92
CA ALA A 471 -20.65 -23.73 -13.01
C ALA A 471 -22.09 -23.30 -13.32
N VAL A 472 -22.31 -22.00 -13.54
CA VAL A 472 -23.63 -21.47 -13.91
C VAL A 472 -24.08 -21.97 -15.28
N SER A 473 -23.19 -22.00 -16.29
CA SER A 473 -23.52 -22.51 -17.63
C SER A 473 -23.89 -23.99 -17.63
N VAL A 474 -23.16 -24.82 -16.86
CA VAL A 474 -23.48 -26.25 -16.71
C VAL A 474 -24.81 -26.42 -15.98
N GLU A 475 -25.08 -25.65 -14.92
CA GLU A 475 -26.37 -25.66 -14.21
C GLU A 475 -27.53 -25.25 -15.14
N ALA A 476 -27.35 -24.20 -15.95
CA ALA A 476 -28.34 -23.75 -16.91
C ALA A 476 -28.67 -24.84 -17.95
N SER A 477 -27.65 -25.55 -18.46
CA SER A 477 -27.87 -26.66 -19.40
C SER A 477 -28.68 -27.81 -18.77
N ARG A 478 -28.42 -28.14 -17.50
CA ARG A 478 -29.15 -29.15 -16.75
C ARG A 478 -30.60 -28.73 -16.49
N ASP A 479 -30.80 -27.48 -16.10
CA ASP A 479 -32.13 -26.90 -15.89
C ASP A 479 -32.94 -26.89 -17.19
N ALA A 480 -32.35 -26.53 -18.32
CA ALA A 480 -32.99 -26.55 -19.63
C ALA A 480 -33.43 -27.97 -20.06
N VAL A 481 -32.57 -28.98 -19.86
CA VAL A 481 -32.94 -30.38 -20.12
C VAL A 481 -34.04 -30.86 -19.16
N THR A 482 -33.99 -30.44 -17.89
CA THR A 482 -35.02 -30.77 -16.90
C THR A 482 -36.37 -30.16 -17.30
N ALA A 483 -36.38 -28.90 -17.76
CA ALA A 483 -37.55 -28.25 -18.31
C ALA A 483 -38.09 -28.99 -19.54
N PHE A 484 -37.21 -29.44 -20.45
CA PHE A 484 -37.59 -30.22 -21.62
C PHE A 484 -38.23 -31.56 -21.27
N VAL A 485 -37.61 -32.32 -20.35
CA VAL A 485 -38.10 -33.64 -19.94
C VAL A 485 -39.46 -33.55 -19.22
N ASN A 486 -39.64 -32.52 -18.40
CA ASN A 486 -40.84 -32.35 -17.58
C ASN A 486 -41.92 -31.48 -18.26
N MET A 487 -41.62 -30.90 -19.43
CA MET A 487 -42.44 -29.90 -20.10
C MET A 487 -42.79 -28.70 -19.17
N ASP A 488 -41.80 -28.25 -18.40
CA ASP A 488 -41.97 -27.20 -17.38
C ASP A 488 -41.54 -25.83 -17.89
N LEU A 489 -42.51 -25.06 -18.41
CA LEU A 489 -42.29 -23.67 -18.83
C LEU A 489 -42.08 -22.70 -17.67
N GLY A 490 -42.40 -23.10 -16.43
CA GLY A 490 -42.18 -22.29 -15.23
C GLY A 490 -40.69 -22.01 -14.96
N MET A 491 -39.79 -22.75 -15.60
CA MET A 491 -38.35 -22.55 -15.50
C MET A 491 -37.81 -21.38 -16.35
N GLU A 492 -38.64 -20.73 -17.18
CA GLU A 492 -38.22 -19.65 -18.07
C GLU A 492 -37.47 -18.52 -17.36
N GLU A 493 -38.03 -18.02 -16.25
CA GLU A 493 -37.43 -16.91 -15.51
C GLU A 493 -36.07 -17.29 -14.92
N LYS A 494 -35.93 -18.54 -14.45
CA LYS A 494 -34.67 -19.06 -13.88
C LYS A 494 -33.59 -19.16 -14.96
N ILE A 495 -33.90 -19.76 -16.10
CA ILE A 495 -32.94 -19.99 -17.19
C ILE A 495 -32.53 -18.66 -17.83
N ASN A 496 -33.48 -17.74 -18.07
CA ASN A 496 -33.17 -16.40 -18.57
C ASN A 496 -32.30 -15.60 -17.58
N ALA A 497 -32.52 -15.76 -16.27
CA ALA A 497 -31.67 -15.13 -15.27
C ALA A 497 -30.24 -15.72 -15.26
N GLN A 498 -30.10 -17.03 -15.46
CA GLN A 498 -28.80 -17.68 -15.62
C GLN A 498 -28.06 -17.16 -16.86
N GLU A 499 -28.75 -17.05 -18.00
CA GLU A 499 -28.15 -16.50 -19.23
C GLU A 499 -27.68 -15.06 -19.06
N ALA A 500 -28.53 -14.19 -18.50
CA ALA A 500 -28.14 -12.81 -18.23
C ALA A 500 -26.90 -12.72 -17.30
N MET A 501 -26.72 -13.66 -16.37
CA MET A 501 -25.53 -13.75 -15.53
C MET A 501 -24.29 -14.20 -16.33
N ILE A 502 -24.44 -15.15 -17.26
CA ILE A 502 -23.37 -15.65 -18.12
C ILE A 502 -22.90 -14.53 -19.06
N ASP A 503 -23.82 -13.81 -19.72
CA ASP A 503 -23.52 -12.67 -20.59
C ASP A 503 -22.78 -11.55 -19.86
N LEU A 504 -23.27 -11.19 -18.67
CA LEU A 504 -22.64 -10.16 -17.85
C LEU A 504 -21.22 -10.58 -17.46
N ALA A 505 -21.02 -11.84 -17.06
CA ALA A 505 -19.71 -12.38 -16.72
C ALA A 505 -18.77 -12.38 -17.94
N GLN A 506 -19.26 -12.78 -19.12
CA GLN A 506 -18.50 -12.75 -20.36
C GLN A 506 -18.00 -11.33 -20.66
N HIS A 507 -18.91 -10.35 -20.62
CA HIS A 507 -18.58 -8.94 -20.85
C HIS A 507 -17.52 -8.43 -19.86
N ASP A 508 -17.73 -8.64 -18.57
CA ASP A 508 -16.85 -8.14 -17.51
C ASP A 508 -15.46 -8.79 -17.56
N ILE A 509 -15.38 -10.11 -17.81
CA ILE A 509 -14.09 -10.82 -17.92
C ILE A 509 -13.34 -10.34 -19.16
N ILE A 510 -13.99 -10.20 -20.32
CA ILE A 510 -13.35 -9.74 -21.56
C ILE A 510 -12.86 -8.30 -21.42
N ASP A 511 -13.70 -7.38 -20.91
CA ASP A 511 -13.30 -5.99 -20.66
C ASP A 511 -12.10 -5.91 -19.70
N TYR A 512 -12.10 -6.73 -18.65
CA TYR A 512 -11.00 -6.81 -17.71
C TYR A 512 -9.70 -7.33 -18.34
N LEU A 513 -9.77 -8.38 -19.16
CA LEU A 513 -8.63 -8.89 -19.93
C LEU A 513 -8.10 -7.86 -20.91
N ILE A 514 -8.96 -7.12 -21.61
CA ILE A 514 -8.57 -6.01 -22.50
C ILE A 514 -7.86 -4.91 -21.71
N LYS A 515 -8.40 -4.49 -20.56
CA LYS A 515 -7.75 -3.50 -19.69
C LYS A 515 -6.39 -3.99 -19.20
N LEU A 516 -6.24 -5.30 -18.97
CA LEU A 516 -4.99 -5.90 -18.55
C LEU A 516 -3.91 -5.89 -19.65
N THR A 517 -4.28 -6.00 -20.93
CA THR A 517 -3.32 -5.87 -22.06
C THR A 517 -2.62 -4.51 -22.10
N ARG A 518 -3.20 -3.47 -21.47
CA ARG A 518 -2.63 -2.12 -21.38
C ARG A 518 -1.61 -1.95 -20.25
N ARG A 519 -1.31 -3.02 -19.50
CA ARG A 519 -0.37 -3.01 -18.37
C ARG A 519 0.96 -3.66 -18.76
N ASN A 520 1.97 -3.54 -17.90
CA ASN A 520 3.26 -4.19 -18.11
C ASN A 520 3.12 -5.69 -17.85
N LEU A 521 3.02 -6.47 -18.93
CA LEU A 521 2.88 -7.92 -18.90
C LEU A 521 4.20 -8.63 -19.20
N SER A 522 4.38 -9.81 -18.62
CA SER A 522 5.40 -10.75 -19.09
C SER A 522 4.96 -11.39 -20.40
N GLU A 523 5.92 -11.93 -21.16
CA GLU A 523 5.65 -12.64 -22.41
C GLU A 523 4.64 -13.78 -22.23
N GLN A 524 4.80 -14.58 -21.17
CA GLN A 524 3.88 -15.66 -20.79
C GLN A 524 2.46 -15.14 -20.51
N GLN A 525 2.33 -13.99 -19.82
CA GLN A 525 1.02 -13.40 -19.51
C GLN A 525 0.34 -12.87 -20.78
N SER A 526 1.10 -12.29 -21.70
CA SER A 526 0.60 -11.79 -22.99
C SER A 526 0.01 -12.91 -23.86
N ILE A 527 0.69 -14.07 -23.90
CA ILE A 527 0.21 -15.26 -24.63
C ILE A 527 -1.01 -15.89 -23.96
N PHE A 528 -1.13 -15.80 -22.64
CA PHE A 528 -2.22 -16.41 -21.88
C PHE A 528 -3.56 -15.66 -22.01
N ILE A 529 -3.53 -14.33 -22.21
CA ILE A 529 -4.76 -13.53 -22.30
C ILE A 529 -5.71 -13.99 -23.43
N PRO A 530 -5.25 -14.19 -24.68
CA PRO A 530 -6.12 -14.73 -25.74
C PRO A 530 -6.74 -16.10 -25.41
N VAL A 531 -5.98 -16.99 -24.77
CA VAL A 531 -6.47 -18.31 -24.34
C VAL A 531 -7.65 -18.14 -23.38
N MET A 532 -7.55 -17.24 -22.41
CA MET A 532 -8.64 -16.95 -21.50
C MET A 532 -9.87 -16.36 -22.20
N MET A 533 -9.70 -15.45 -23.17
CA MET A 533 -10.82 -14.93 -23.95
C MET A 533 -11.55 -16.05 -24.72
N HIS A 534 -10.81 -17.01 -25.29
CA HIS A 534 -11.41 -18.16 -25.97
C HIS A 534 -12.19 -19.06 -25.00
N CYS A 535 -11.64 -19.37 -23.82
CA CYS A 535 -12.35 -20.16 -22.81
C CYS A 535 -13.65 -19.49 -22.33
N VAL A 536 -13.62 -18.16 -22.14
CA VAL A 536 -14.81 -17.38 -21.74
C VAL A 536 -15.89 -17.48 -22.81
N ASN A 537 -15.52 -17.35 -24.09
CA ASN A 537 -16.47 -17.50 -25.19
C ASN A 537 -17.03 -18.93 -25.28
N ASP A 538 -16.20 -19.96 -25.16
CA ASP A 538 -16.71 -21.35 -25.19
C ASP A 538 -17.70 -21.62 -24.04
N ILE A 539 -17.51 -21.03 -22.85
CA ILE A 539 -18.44 -21.18 -21.73
C ILE A 539 -19.74 -20.38 -21.93
N GLU A 540 -19.68 -19.19 -22.53
CA GLU A 540 -20.89 -18.45 -22.91
C GLU A 540 -21.71 -19.24 -23.92
N ARG A 541 -21.06 -19.87 -24.90
CA ARG A 541 -21.75 -20.74 -25.87
C ARG A 541 -22.47 -21.91 -25.21
N ILE A 542 -22.08 -22.36 -24.02
CA ILE A 542 -22.85 -23.37 -23.27
C ILE A 542 -24.18 -22.79 -22.76
N GLY A 543 -24.18 -21.55 -22.28
CA GLY A 543 -25.38 -20.78 -21.90
C GLY A 543 -26.34 -20.61 -23.07
N ASP A 544 -25.82 -20.14 -24.22
CA ASP A 544 -26.58 -20.02 -25.46
C ASP A 544 -27.30 -21.35 -25.81
N ARG A 545 -26.62 -22.50 -25.66
CA ARG A 545 -27.20 -23.81 -25.95
C ARG A 545 -28.29 -24.18 -24.95
N ALA A 546 -28.17 -23.78 -23.69
CA ALA A 546 -29.22 -23.97 -22.70
C ALA A 546 -30.50 -23.20 -23.09
N ILE A 547 -30.37 -21.95 -23.58
CA ILE A 547 -31.50 -21.17 -24.10
C ILE A 547 -32.11 -21.85 -25.32
N ASN A 548 -31.30 -22.28 -26.29
CA ASN A 548 -31.80 -23.01 -27.46
C ASN A 548 -32.58 -24.28 -27.05
N ILE A 549 -32.09 -25.04 -26.07
CA ILE A 549 -32.80 -26.21 -25.53
C ILE A 549 -34.13 -25.80 -24.89
N PHE A 550 -34.16 -24.70 -24.14
CA PHE A 550 -35.38 -24.20 -23.53
C PHE A 550 -36.43 -23.73 -24.56
N GLU A 551 -36.00 -23.10 -25.66
CA GLU A 551 -36.88 -22.73 -26.77
C GLU A 551 -37.54 -23.95 -27.42
N LEU A 552 -36.85 -25.09 -27.48
CA LEU A 552 -37.45 -26.34 -27.94
C LEU A 552 -38.62 -26.80 -27.05
N VAL A 553 -38.63 -26.47 -25.76
CA VAL A 553 -39.74 -26.77 -24.85
C VAL A 553 -41.00 -26.01 -25.25
N LYS A 554 -40.84 -24.73 -25.61
CA LYS A 554 -41.95 -23.88 -26.10
C LYS A 554 -42.50 -24.39 -27.42
N ASN A 555 -41.62 -24.84 -28.32
CA ASN A 555 -42.02 -25.45 -29.59
C ASN A 555 -42.76 -26.78 -29.36
N LEU A 556 -42.37 -27.54 -28.34
CA LEU A 556 -42.99 -28.82 -28.02
C LEU A 556 -44.40 -28.67 -27.45
N GLU A 557 -44.67 -27.66 -26.62
CA GLU A 557 -46.01 -27.39 -26.06
C GLU A 557 -47.04 -27.11 -27.18
N ALA A 558 -46.59 -26.49 -28.27
CA ALA A 558 -47.43 -26.26 -29.45
C ALA A 558 -47.80 -27.54 -30.21
N THR A 559 -47.11 -28.66 -29.97
CA THR A 559 -47.38 -29.97 -30.58
C THR A 559 -48.09 -30.92 -29.62
N SER A 560 -49.14 -31.59 -30.09
CA SER A 560 -50.04 -32.43 -29.27
C SER A 560 -49.56 -33.88 -29.05
N SER A 561 -48.26 -34.14 -29.06
CA SER A 561 -47.73 -35.51 -29.13
C SER A 561 -46.58 -35.74 -28.15
N ASP A 562 -46.64 -36.85 -27.39
CA ASP A 562 -45.66 -37.20 -26.37
C ASP A 562 -44.41 -37.88 -26.94
N PHE A 563 -43.26 -37.72 -26.26
CA PHE A 563 -42.06 -38.50 -26.53
C PHE A 563 -42.14 -39.92 -25.96
N SER A 564 -41.51 -40.87 -26.63
CA SER A 564 -41.37 -42.22 -26.08
C SER A 564 -40.54 -42.22 -24.78
N PRO A 565 -40.87 -43.05 -23.78
CA PRO A 565 -40.09 -43.14 -22.53
C PRO A 565 -38.61 -43.47 -22.76
N ARG A 566 -38.30 -44.21 -23.84
CA ARG A 566 -36.91 -44.53 -24.22
C ARG A 566 -36.13 -43.29 -24.65
N ALA A 567 -36.74 -42.40 -25.44
CA ALA A 567 -36.11 -41.16 -25.88
C ALA A 567 -35.78 -40.24 -24.69
N LEU A 568 -36.70 -40.15 -23.71
CA LEU A 568 -36.46 -39.36 -22.49
C LEU A 568 -35.35 -39.96 -21.61
N LEU A 569 -35.21 -41.28 -21.56
CA LEU A 569 -34.11 -41.94 -20.85
C LEU A 569 -32.75 -41.69 -21.55
N GLU A 570 -32.72 -41.74 -22.87
CA GLU A 570 -31.53 -41.42 -23.68
C GLU A 570 -31.05 -39.97 -23.42
N ILE A 571 -31.97 -39.00 -23.38
CA ILE A 571 -31.65 -37.60 -23.05
C ILE A 571 -31.08 -37.47 -21.64
N LYS A 572 -31.72 -38.10 -20.64
CA LYS A 572 -31.26 -38.08 -19.24
C LYS A 572 -29.87 -38.71 -19.08
N GLU A 573 -29.54 -39.73 -19.87
CA GLU A 573 -28.22 -40.36 -19.85
C GLU A 573 -27.14 -39.40 -20.33
N ILE A 574 -27.38 -38.66 -21.43
CA ILE A 574 -26.44 -37.64 -21.92
C ILE A 574 -26.30 -36.51 -20.91
N GLU A 575 -27.41 -35.96 -20.40
CA GLU A 575 -27.37 -34.86 -19.42
C GLU A 575 -26.59 -35.23 -18.17
N LEU A 576 -26.81 -36.43 -17.63
CA LEU A 576 -26.09 -36.90 -16.45
C LEU A 576 -24.57 -36.99 -16.70
N ASN A 577 -24.17 -37.48 -17.87
CA ASN A 577 -22.75 -37.55 -18.24
C ASN A 577 -22.16 -36.15 -18.48
N LEU A 578 -22.94 -35.25 -19.06
CA LEU A 578 -22.55 -33.87 -19.33
C LEU A 578 -22.37 -33.07 -18.04
N SER A 579 -23.34 -33.12 -17.13
CA SER A 579 -23.26 -32.49 -15.80
C SER A 579 -22.08 -33.02 -14.98
N LYS A 580 -21.83 -34.34 -14.99
CA LYS A 580 -20.65 -34.93 -14.34
C LYS A 580 -19.34 -34.43 -14.97
N THR A 581 -19.30 -34.30 -16.29
CA THR A 581 -18.10 -33.86 -17.02
C THR A 581 -17.82 -32.38 -16.81
N GLY A 582 -18.86 -31.54 -16.78
CA GLY A 582 -18.74 -30.13 -16.42
C GLY A 582 -18.23 -29.93 -14.99
N GLN A 583 -18.75 -30.69 -14.02
CA GLN A 583 -18.24 -30.66 -12.64
C GLN A 583 -16.79 -31.11 -12.56
N LEU A 584 -16.43 -32.19 -13.27
CA LEU A 584 -15.05 -32.69 -13.32
C LEU A 584 -14.10 -31.64 -13.92
N LEU A 585 -14.51 -30.88 -14.93
CA LEU A 585 -13.73 -29.78 -15.50
C LEU A 585 -13.52 -28.64 -14.49
N ILE A 586 -14.58 -28.26 -13.76
CA ILE A 586 -14.52 -27.24 -12.70
C ILE A 586 -13.52 -27.65 -11.61
N ASP A 587 -13.61 -28.90 -11.15
CA ASP A 587 -12.73 -29.45 -10.13
C ASP A 587 -11.27 -29.53 -10.64
N ALA A 588 -11.08 -30.03 -11.87
CA ALA A 588 -9.78 -30.09 -12.52
C ALA A 588 -9.10 -28.72 -12.62
N ILE A 589 -9.85 -27.67 -12.98
CA ILE A 589 -9.32 -26.32 -13.05
C ILE A 589 -8.93 -25.81 -11.67
N ASN A 590 -9.80 -25.95 -10.66
CA ASN A 590 -9.55 -25.51 -9.29
C ASN A 590 -8.34 -26.19 -8.64
N GLU A 591 -8.24 -27.50 -8.80
CA GLU A 591 -7.18 -28.31 -8.21
C GLU A 591 -5.89 -28.31 -9.04
N THR A 592 -5.97 -27.91 -10.32
CA THR A 592 -4.85 -27.97 -11.28
C THR A 592 -4.42 -29.42 -11.53
N ASP A 593 -5.39 -30.33 -11.68
CA ASP A 593 -5.17 -31.77 -11.87
C ASP A 593 -5.26 -32.16 -13.36
N TYR A 594 -4.11 -32.46 -13.97
CA TYR A 594 -4.00 -32.93 -15.36
C TYR A 594 -4.74 -34.25 -15.61
N THR A 595 -4.78 -35.15 -14.62
CA THR A 595 -5.41 -36.46 -14.78
C THR A 595 -6.94 -36.35 -14.87
N MET A 596 -7.52 -35.34 -14.21
CA MET A 596 -8.95 -35.05 -14.32
C MET A 596 -9.28 -34.48 -15.70
N ILE A 597 -8.41 -33.64 -16.29
CA ILE A 597 -8.61 -33.11 -17.65
C ILE A 597 -8.62 -34.23 -18.70
N GLU A 598 -7.72 -35.21 -18.61
CA GLU A 598 -7.74 -36.35 -19.53
C GLU A 598 -9.06 -37.12 -19.47
N LYS A 599 -9.63 -37.28 -18.26
CA LYS A 599 -10.96 -37.87 -18.08
C LYS A 599 -12.06 -37.00 -18.68
N VAL A 600 -11.99 -35.67 -18.53
CA VAL A 600 -12.94 -34.74 -19.17
C VAL A 600 -12.93 -34.93 -20.68
N ILE A 601 -11.74 -34.90 -21.31
CA ILE A 601 -11.57 -35.09 -22.75
C ILE A 601 -12.17 -36.42 -23.21
N LYS A 602 -11.90 -37.51 -22.47
CA LYS A 602 -12.46 -38.83 -22.76
C LYS A 602 -13.99 -38.84 -22.66
N ASN A 603 -14.55 -38.29 -21.58
CA ASN A 603 -15.99 -38.23 -21.36
C ASN A 603 -16.71 -37.41 -22.45
N CYS A 604 -16.12 -36.29 -22.89
CA CYS A 604 -16.67 -35.50 -24.01
C CYS A 604 -16.77 -36.34 -25.30
N GLY A 605 -15.75 -37.15 -25.59
CA GLY A 605 -15.76 -38.10 -26.71
C GLY A 605 -16.83 -39.19 -26.55
N GLU A 606 -17.01 -39.72 -25.33
CA GLU A 606 -18.09 -40.68 -25.03
C GLU A 606 -19.49 -40.07 -25.22
N ILE A 607 -19.70 -38.82 -24.79
CA ILE A 607 -20.97 -38.10 -25.00
C ILE A 607 -21.28 -37.93 -26.49
N SER A 608 -20.28 -37.57 -27.31
CA SER A 608 -20.48 -37.41 -28.76
C SER A 608 -20.86 -38.74 -29.43
N MET A 609 -20.22 -39.84 -29.02
CA MET A 609 -20.61 -41.19 -29.47
C MET A 609 -22.04 -41.56 -29.03
N LEU A 610 -22.45 -41.20 -27.81
CA LEU A 610 -23.82 -41.42 -27.33
C LEU A 610 -24.84 -40.63 -28.15
N ALA A 611 -24.55 -39.35 -28.44
CA ALA A 611 -25.42 -38.50 -29.25
C ALA A 611 -25.65 -39.11 -30.64
N GLY A 612 -24.58 -39.49 -31.35
CA GLY A 612 -24.69 -40.14 -32.66
C GLY A 612 -25.42 -41.49 -32.61
N ARG A 613 -25.22 -42.28 -31.54
CA ARG A 613 -25.97 -43.54 -31.34
C ARG A 613 -27.46 -43.30 -31.12
N PHE A 614 -27.82 -42.28 -30.34
CA PHE A 614 -29.23 -41.97 -30.05
C PHE A 614 -29.94 -41.31 -31.22
N GLU A 615 -29.22 -40.56 -32.05
CA GLU A 615 -29.70 -40.08 -33.35
C GLU A 615 -30.03 -41.28 -34.26
N TYR A 616 -29.13 -42.26 -34.39
CA TYR A 616 -29.41 -43.49 -35.14
C TYR A 616 -30.61 -44.27 -34.57
N ASN A 617 -30.70 -44.43 -33.25
CA ASN A 617 -31.85 -45.07 -32.60
C ASN A 617 -33.15 -44.33 -32.95
N HIS A 618 -33.10 -43.01 -33.06
CA HIS A 618 -34.23 -42.18 -33.43
C HIS A 618 -34.65 -42.38 -34.89
N GLU A 619 -33.71 -42.44 -35.83
CA GLU A 619 -34.01 -42.76 -37.23
C GLU A 619 -34.72 -44.11 -37.38
N VAL A 620 -34.31 -45.12 -36.59
CA VAL A 620 -34.96 -46.44 -36.59
C VAL A 620 -36.41 -46.33 -36.11
N ARG A 621 -36.68 -45.53 -35.07
CA ARG A 621 -38.04 -45.28 -34.55
C ARG A 621 -38.93 -44.54 -35.57
N LEU A 622 -38.36 -43.59 -36.31
CA LEU A 622 -39.06 -42.89 -37.39
C LEU A 622 -39.44 -43.87 -38.52
N ARG A 623 -38.53 -44.78 -38.90
CA ARG A 623 -38.78 -45.80 -39.93
C ARG A 623 -39.86 -46.81 -39.51
N SER A 624 -39.92 -47.17 -38.23
CA SER A 624 -40.93 -48.09 -37.70
C SER A 624 -42.29 -47.44 -37.42
N LYS A 625 -42.43 -46.11 -37.60
CA LYS A 625 -43.61 -45.29 -37.25
C LYS A 625 -43.95 -45.29 -35.75
N ASP A 626 -42.97 -45.53 -34.90
CA ASP A 626 -43.12 -45.50 -33.44
C ASP A 626 -43.04 -44.06 -32.87
N CYS A 627 -42.77 -43.05 -33.71
CA CYS A 627 -42.75 -41.63 -33.33
C CYS A 627 -43.24 -40.70 -34.46
N SER A 628 -43.68 -39.48 -34.10
CA SER A 628 -44.06 -38.44 -35.05
C SER A 628 -42.84 -37.77 -35.68
N VAL A 629 -42.96 -37.33 -36.93
CA VAL A 629 -41.86 -36.66 -37.66
C VAL A 629 -41.57 -35.28 -37.06
N GLU A 630 -42.60 -34.56 -36.61
CA GLU A 630 -42.48 -33.22 -36.00
C GLU A 630 -41.67 -33.26 -34.70
N ASN A 631 -41.98 -34.19 -33.79
CA ASN A 631 -41.19 -34.39 -32.56
C ASN A 631 -39.80 -34.93 -32.85
N GLY A 632 -39.61 -35.62 -33.98
CA GLY A 632 -38.32 -36.17 -34.35
C GLY A 632 -37.28 -35.11 -34.70
N VAL A 633 -37.71 -34.02 -35.35
CA VAL A 633 -36.83 -32.87 -35.62
C VAL A 633 -36.38 -32.22 -34.33
N ILE A 634 -37.31 -31.99 -33.39
CA ILE A 634 -37.02 -31.41 -32.07
C ILE A 634 -36.05 -32.29 -31.27
N TYR A 635 -36.19 -33.62 -31.36
CA TYR A 635 -35.28 -34.57 -30.69
C TYR A 635 -33.85 -34.49 -31.22
N VAL A 636 -33.70 -34.48 -32.55
CA VAL A 636 -32.37 -34.38 -33.19
C VAL A 636 -31.73 -33.03 -32.88
N GLU A 637 -32.51 -31.95 -32.87
CA GLU A 637 -32.02 -30.62 -32.51
C GLU A 637 -31.58 -30.54 -31.05
N LEU A 638 -32.29 -31.19 -30.12
CA LEU A 638 -31.87 -31.33 -28.73
C LEU A 638 -30.53 -32.09 -28.62
N LEU A 639 -30.40 -33.24 -29.30
CA LEU A 639 -29.15 -34.02 -29.31
C LEU A 639 -27.98 -33.20 -29.87
N ALA A 640 -28.21 -32.43 -30.94
CA ALA A 640 -27.20 -31.56 -31.52
C ALA A 640 -26.77 -30.44 -30.56
N ASN A 641 -27.70 -29.86 -29.79
CA ASN A 641 -27.35 -28.88 -28.76
C ASN A 641 -26.54 -29.52 -27.61
N LEU A 642 -26.90 -30.73 -27.16
CA LEU A 642 -26.14 -31.46 -26.13
C LEU A 642 -24.72 -31.83 -26.58
N ASP A 643 -24.55 -32.30 -27.82
CA ASP A 643 -23.24 -32.60 -28.41
C ASP A 643 -22.38 -31.32 -28.53
N ARG A 644 -22.99 -30.20 -28.94
CA ARG A 644 -22.31 -28.90 -28.99
C ARG A 644 -21.85 -28.42 -27.60
N ILE A 645 -22.65 -28.63 -26.55
CA ILE A 645 -22.21 -28.32 -25.18
C ILE A 645 -20.99 -29.16 -24.80
N SER A 646 -21.00 -30.46 -25.12
CA SER A 646 -19.83 -31.34 -24.91
C SER A 646 -18.58 -30.85 -25.66
N ALA A 647 -18.75 -30.38 -26.90
CA ALA A 647 -17.66 -29.82 -27.70
C ALA A 647 -17.08 -28.53 -27.10
N HIS A 648 -17.92 -27.65 -26.57
CA HIS A 648 -17.44 -26.45 -25.86
C HIS A 648 -16.71 -26.79 -24.56
N LEU A 649 -17.17 -27.79 -23.80
CA LEU A 649 -16.44 -28.31 -22.63
C LEU A 649 -15.08 -28.89 -23.03
N LEU A 650 -15.00 -29.61 -24.15
CA LEU A 650 -13.76 -30.17 -24.70
C LEU A 650 -12.77 -29.05 -25.07
N ASN A 651 -13.24 -28.02 -25.78
CA ASN A 651 -12.44 -26.85 -26.14
C ASN A 651 -11.80 -26.16 -24.91
N VAL A 652 -12.54 -26.05 -23.81
CA VAL A 652 -12.01 -25.50 -22.55
C VAL A 652 -11.02 -26.47 -21.91
N ALA A 653 -11.30 -27.78 -21.91
CA ALA A 653 -10.43 -28.81 -21.37
C ALA A 653 -9.07 -28.88 -22.10
N GLU A 654 -9.06 -28.79 -23.43
CA GLU A 654 -7.83 -28.76 -24.22
C GLU A 654 -6.96 -27.54 -23.89
N ARG A 655 -7.59 -26.39 -23.66
CA ARG A 655 -6.90 -25.15 -23.26
C ARG A 655 -6.57 -25.09 -21.77
N ALA A 656 -7.12 -25.98 -20.95
CA ALA A 656 -6.87 -26.02 -19.52
C ALA A 656 -5.38 -26.26 -19.20
N GLN A 657 -4.62 -26.90 -20.10
CA GLN A 657 -3.18 -27.07 -19.92
C GLN A 657 -2.43 -25.73 -19.79
N ASP A 658 -2.83 -24.70 -20.55
CA ASP A 658 -2.20 -23.37 -20.45
C ASP A 658 -2.67 -22.63 -19.20
N ILE A 659 -3.91 -22.86 -18.75
CA ILE A 659 -4.40 -22.41 -17.44
C ILE A 659 -3.55 -23.04 -16.32
N PHE A 660 -3.22 -24.32 -16.46
CA PHE A 660 -2.42 -25.05 -15.47
C PHE A 660 -0.99 -24.61 -15.52
N ARG A 661 -0.39 -24.38 -16.69
CA ARG A 661 0.94 -23.76 -16.81
C ARG A 661 0.97 -22.38 -16.17
N HIS A 662 -0.09 -21.57 -16.31
CA HIS A 662 -0.17 -20.29 -15.62
C HIS A 662 -0.23 -20.48 -14.10
N ARG A 663 -1.12 -21.36 -13.62
CA ARG A 663 -1.29 -21.68 -12.20
C ARG A 663 -0.09 -22.40 -11.59
N LEU A 664 0.67 -23.17 -12.34
CA LEU A 664 1.89 -23.86 -11.92
C LEU A 664 3.10 -22.95 -12.04
N ALA A 665 3.21 -22.11 -13.06
CA ALA A 665 4.11 -20.96 -12.98
C ALA A 665 3.73 -20.02 -11.81
N PHE A 666 2.54 -20.20 -11.23
CA PHE A 666 2.07 -19.58 -10.00
C PHE A 666 2.14 -20.51 -8.74
N ARG A 667 2.34 -21.83 -8.86
CA ARG A 667 2.32 -22.81 -7.74
C ARG A 667 3.58 -23.69 -7.65
N HIS A 668 4.23 -24.03 -8.75
CA HIS A 668 5.45 -24.85 -8.80
C HIS A 668 6.69 -24.17 -8.18
N ASP A 669 6.66 -22.87 -7.89
CA ASP A 669 7.64 -22.22 -7.02
C ASP A 669 7.37 -22.47 -5.51
N GLU A 670 6.29 -23.19 -5.13
CA GLU A 670 6.01 -23.62 -3.74
C GLU A 670 6.85 -24.83 -3.30
N LYS A 671 7.37 -25.62 -4.24
CA LYS A 671 8.24 -26.76 -3.94
C LYS A 671 9.42 -26.71 -4.88
N GLY A 672 10.55 -26.23 -4.38
CA GLY A 672 11.85 -26.42 -5.02
C GLY A 672 12.14 -27.91 -5.22
N ARG A 673 11.68 -28.46 -6.33
CA ARG A 673 12.15 -29.69 -6.95
C ARG A 673 12.29 -29.38 -8.43
N THR A 674 13.49 -28.94 -8.77
CA THR A 674 14.13 -29.32 -10.03
C THR A 674 14.11 -30.84 -10.10
N ASP A 675 13.23 -31.39 -10.92
CA ASP A 675 13.41 -32.66 -11.64
C ASP A 675 12.19 -32.85 -12.55
N ILE A 676 12.32 -32.38 -13.79
CA ILE A 676 12.07 -33.04 -15.09
C ILE A 676 12.21 -32.00 -16.19
#